data_AF-A0A4Z1GQ05-F1
#
_entry.id   AF-A0A4Z1GQ05-F1
#
_cell.length_a   1.000
_cell.length_b   1.000
_cell.length_c   1.000
_cell.angle_alpha   90.00
_cell.angle_beta   90.00
_cell.angle_gamma   90.00
#
_symmetry.space_group_name_H-M   'P 1'
#
loop_
_entity.id
_entity.type
_entity.pdbx_description
1 polymer ?
#
loop_
_entity_poly.entity_id
_entity_poly.type
_entity_poly.pdbx_seq_one_letter_code
_entity_poly.pdbx_strand_id
1 'polypeptide(L)'
;MSGSYKPDDAALPESPYDIAFLSQRDLGLNIPINYATAPGISLTAACFSFFRYEDNDAATCISNLLANGFRRLEVDLYWDEVRQLWTFCPVAVPVSSSDVTSTPTPTSTPSSTIASLTLAQQTTDLIPRQNAATSSIIPSPSMTDVDGTFSSRPTSHSVSAVDVLASSLESTLPVASATPNTSNKSLYNIGSYTCTNTISLHMLTSLLLDYIQETQNTLDAYMLILTLNIHAVETGSSIDDPAPQPSDLPDPLESVRFLFAANLSAYIYTPDDLRSNRANLNTSWYQVPERYRPALDYYTTVAQEFGIISTEDGWPSESYIEFSQGKRMLLQFGSVDPQMGNYNFSGDAGTIFPPNYLSNRRDNDTLVSADGVVEAGCFLVNAIEDVSQVNSSWATAANIPGFDYPTNSSSNLTSLLNVTSSLTQCGISPTLNITLLNTTADTNNLPYQNYTYSTIWSWAPYEPRSSNGSDSNSDDPLFRCATLHSSTTHWHVTDCSTKLYAACRAPSQPYNWTLTTYPISYSYAAQACPSPYLFSAPRTALENAYLSQAVTNLSPARDFGTDDPKIWLDFNSLNTKNCWTTGGPNITCPYSNEQADNNTREKVVIVPLVATIIVLLIFFLVLCVNCGKRFLGRKSEGRRRRRVREGTVYEGVPA
;
A
#
# COMPACT_ATOMS: atom_id res chain seq x y z
N MET A 1 11.67 -9.89 -15.95
CA MET A 1 11.89 -8.42 -15.81
C MET A 1 11.14 -7.96 -14.58
N SER A 2 11.73 -7.06 -13.78
CA SER A 2 11.09 -6.48 -12.60
C SER A 2 10.24 -5.27 -13.01
N GLY A 3 8.97 -5.23 -12.59
CA GLY A 3 8.21 -3.98 -12.60
C GLY A 3 8.80 -3.03 -11.56
N SER A 4 8.81 -1.74 -11.86
CA SER A 4 9.23 -0.68 -10.93
C SER A 4 8.04 0.25 -10.73
N TYR A 5 7.87 0.72 -9.49
CA TYR A 5 6.84 1.69 -9.15
C TYR A 5 7.23 3.04 -9.71
N LYS A 6 6.48 3.52 -10.69
CA LYS A 6 6.72 4.82 -11.32
C LYS A 6 5.39 5.40 -11.82
N PRO A 7 4.62 6.04 -10.95
CA PRO A 7 3.38 6.68 -11.36
C PRO A 7 3.67 7.88 -12.26
N ASP A 8 2.69 8.24 -13.09
CA ASP A 8 2.67 9.51 -13.79
C ASP A 8 2.48 10.66 -12.79
N ASP A 9 3.06 11.83 -13.08
CA ASP A 9 2.94 13.02 -12.21
C ASP A 9 1.48 13.38 -11.93
N ALA A 10 0.58 13.20 -12.92
CA ALA A 10 -0.85 13.47 -12.78
C ALA A 10 -1.61 12.46 -11.89
N ALA A 11 -0.99 11.33 -11.53
CA ALA A 11 -1.57 10.35 -10.61
C ALA A 11 -1.26 10.64 -9.14
N LEU A 12 -0.21 11.42 -8.86
CA LEU A 12 0.13 11.81 -7.50
C LEU A 12 -0.92 12.81 -6.98
N PRO A 13 -1.43 12.62 -5.74
CA PRO A 13 -2.37 13.55 -5.18
C PRO A 13 -1.70 14.90 -4.90
N GLU A 14 -2.32 15.97 -5.37
CA GLU A 14 -1.87 17.34 -5.09
C GLU A 14 -2.67 17.98 -3.96
N SER A 15 -2.08 18.97 -3.29
CA SER A 15 -2.75 19.74 -2.24
C SER A 15 -4.06 20.37 -2.75
N PRO A 16 -5.17 20.23 -2.01
CA PRO A 16 -5.24 19.76 -0.62
C PRO A 16 -5.55 18.26 -0.42
N TYR A 17 -5.61 17.46 -1.49
CA TYR A 17 -6.05 16.06 -1.44
C TYR A 17 -5.04 15.12 -0.78
N ASP A 18 -3.74 15.37 -0.95
CA ASP A 18 -2.67 14.69 -0.21
C ASP A 18 -2.86 14.82 1.31
N ILE A 19 -3.14 16.04 1.78
CA ILE A 19 -3.39 16.34 3.18
C ILE A 19 -4.74 15.75 3.64
N ALA A 20 -5.77 15.76 2.78
CA ALA A 20 -7.05 15.16 3.10
C ALA A 20 -6.91 13.65 3.35
N PHE A 21 -6.22 12.91 2.48
CA PHE A 21 -5.96 11.47 2.69
C PHE A 21 -5.08 11.19 3.90
N LEU A 22 -3.99 11.95 4.06
CA LEU A 22 -3.08 11.80 5.19
C LEU A 22 -3.81 12.01 6.52
N SER A 23 -4.56 13.11 6.64
CA SER A 23 -5.29 13.46 7.85
C SER A 23 -6.42 12.45 8.16
N GLN A 24 -7.10 11.93 7.13
CA GLN A 24 -8.11 10.88 7.28
C GLN A 24 -7.49 9.56 7.77
N ARG A 25 -6.31 9.18 7.24
CA ARG A 25 -5.56 8.02 7.74
C ARG A 25 -5.19 8.22 9.21
N ASP A 26 -4.58 9.36 9.54
CA ASP A 26 -4.08 9.65 10.89
C ASP A 26 -5.19 9.61 11.96
N LEU A 27 -6.41 10.04 11.61
CA LEU A 27 -7.61 9.89 12.46
C LEU A 27 -8.00 8.43 12.70
N GLY A 28 -7.88 7.60 11.67
CA GLY A 28 -8.28 6.20 11.65
C GLY A 28 -7.22 5.23 12.15
N LEU A 29 -6.01 5.68 12.50
CA LEU A 29 -4.85 4.82 12.78
C LEU A 29 -5.09 3.73 13.83
N ASN A 30 -5.93 3.98 14.83
CA ASN A 30 -6.24 3.02 15.89
C ASN A 30 -7.53 2.23 15.65
N ILE A 31 -8.26 2.54 14.57
CA ILE A 31 -9.44 1.78 14.19
C ILE A 31 -8.99 0.41 13.67
N PRO A 32 -9.61 -0.69 14.14
CA PRO A 32 -9.34 -2.00 13.55
C PRO A 32 -9.59 -2.00 12.05
N ILE A 33 -8.67 -2.60 11.30
CA ILE A 33 -8.61 -2.49 9.82
C ILE A 33 -9.86 -3.00 9.12
N ASN A 34 -10.61 -3.89 9.77
CA ASN A 34 -11.85 -4.43 9.24
C ASN A 34 -13.01 -3.42 9.25
N TYR A 35 -12.92 -2.31 9.99
CA TYR A 35 -13.93 -1.24 9.98
C TYR A 35 -13.52 -0.01 9.16
N ALA A 36 -12.30 0.02 8.63
CA ALA A 36 -11.82 1.09 7.78
C ALA A 36 -12.33 0.90 6.34
N THR A 37 -12.93 1.94 5.77
CA THR A 37 -13.30 1.95 4.35
C THR A 37 -12.12 2.39 3.49
N ALA A 38 -11.92 1.70 2.37
CA ALA A 38 -10.89 2.07 1.40
C ALA A 38 -11.34 1.73 -0.02
N PRO A 39 -10.98 2.55 -1.04
CA PRO A 39 -11.32 2.27 -2.43
C PRO A 39 -10.64 0.98 -2.91
N GLY A 40 -11.43 0.14 -3.56
CA GLY A 40 -10.98 -1.08 -4.24
C GLY A 40 -11.03 -0.97 -5.76
N ILE A 41 -10.24 -1.79 -6.45
CA ILE A 41 -10.18 -1.83 -7.92
C ILE A 41 -9.86 -3.25 -8.42
N SER A 42 -10.51 -3.65 -9.52
CA SER A 42 -10.10 -4.80 -10.33
C SER A 42 -9.01 -4.40 -11.32
N LEU A 43 -7.85 -5.04 -11.23
CA LEU A 43 -6.75 -4.77 -12.18
C LEU A 43 -7.13 -5.16 -13.61
N THR A 44 -7.94 -6.20 -13.78
CA THR A 44 -8.46 -6.61 -15.08
C THR A 44 -9.33 -5.52 -15.70
N ALA A 45 -10.19 -4.89 -14.90
CA ALA A 45 -11.03 -3.79 -15.39
C ALA A 45 -10.24 -2.49 -15.64
N ALA A 46 -9.23 -2.19 -14.83
CA ALA A 46 -8.52 -0.91 -14.89
C ALA A 46 -7.27 -0.89 -15.79
N CYS A 47 -6.56 -2.01 -15.88
CA CYS A 47 -5.25 -2.10 -16.56
C CYS A 47 -5.27 -3.03 -17.77
N PHE A 48 -6.10 -4.07 -17.76
CA PHE A 48 -6.09 -5.09 -18.80
C PHE A 48 -7.36 -5.09 -19.67
N SER A 49 -8.02 -3.93 -19.75
CA SER A 49 -9.17 -3.77 -20.63
C SER A 49 -8.75 -3.93 -22.10
N PHE A 50 -9.71 -4.24 -22.96
CA PHE A 50 -9.47 -4.52 -24.38
C PHE A 50 -8.58 -5.74 -24.66
N PHE A 51 -8.47 -6.66 -23.70
CA PHE A 51 -7.70 -7.92 -23.82
C PHE A 51 -6.20 -7.71 -24.07
N ARG A 52 -5.63 -6.61 -23.56
CA ARG A 52 -4.20 -6.27 -23.68
C ARG A 52 -3.47 -6.46 -22.35
N TYR A 53 -2.40 -7.22 -22.39
CA TYR A 53 -1.58 -7.64 -21.24
C TYR A 53 -0.11 -7.36 -21.51
N GLU A 54 0.21 -6.07 -21.56
CA GLU A 54 1.57 -5.55 -21.79
C GLU A 54 2.21 -5.17 -20.46
N ASP A 55 3.43 -5.67 -20.20
CA ASP A 55 4.08 -5.54 -18.89
C ASP A 55 4.45 -4.10 -18.52
N ASN A 56 4.82 -3.26 -19.49
CA ASN A 56 5.09 -1.83 -19.26
C ASN A 56 3.82 -1.06 -18.92
N ASP A 57 2.78 -1.21 -19.74
CA ASP A 57 1.51 -0.49 -19.58
C ASP A 57 0.85 -0.92 -18.26
N ALA A 58 0.92 -2.21 -17.92
CA ALA A 58 0.47 -2.74 -16.64
C ALA A 58 1.24 -2.14 -15.45
N ALA A 59 2.57 -2.04 -15.54
CA ALA A 59 3.38 -1.44 -14.48
C ALA A 59 3.02 0.04 -14.27
N THR A 60 2.85 0.83 -15.33
CA THR A 60 2.40 2.22 -15.26
C THR A 60 0.99 2.30 -14.68
N CYS A 61 0.06 1.49 -15.17
CA CYS A 61 -1.33 1.47 -14.70
C CYS A 61 -1.42 1.16 -13.20
N ILE A 62 -0.75 0.09 -12.74
CA ILE A 62 -0.76 -0.29 -11.32
C ILE A 62 -0.09 0.79 -10.47
N SER A 63 0.99 1.41 -10.95
CA SER A 63 1.64 2.54 -10.26
C SER A 63 0.69 3.73 -10.11
N ASN A 64 -0.04 4.10 -11.17
CA ASN A 64 -1.04 5.16 -11.16
C ASN A 64 -2.17 4.86 -10.17
N LEU A 65 -2.68 3.62 -10.13
CA LEU A 65 -3.72 3.21 -9.18
C LEU A 65 -3.22 3.28 -7.72
N LEU A 66 -2.01 2.82 -7.43
CA LEU A 66 -1.41 2.94 -6.10
C LEU A 66 -1.22 4.41 -5.69
N ALA A 67 -0.74 5.26 -6.61
CA ALA A 67 -0.58 6.70 -6.37
C ALA A 67 -1.92 7.40 -6.10
N ASN A 68 -2.99 7.03 -6.80
CA ASN A 68 -4.34 7.57 -6.57
C ASN A 68 -4.93 7.23 -5.19
N GLY A 69 -4.33 6.29 -4.45
CA GLY A 69 -4.80 5.86 -3.14
C GLY A 69 -5.70 4.61 -3.14
N PHE A 70 -5.73 3.81 -4.22
CA PHE A 70 -6.37 2.49 -4.15
C PHE A 70 -5.61 1.59 -3.18
N ARG A 71 -6.32 1.04 -2.19
CA ARG A 71 -5.72 0.17 -1.15
C ARG A 71 -6.16 -1.29 -1.25
N ARG A 72 -7.23 -1.58 -2.01
CA ARG A 72 -7.74 -2.93 -2.22
C ARG A 72 -7.61 -3.28 -3.71
N LEU A 73 -6.85 -4.32 -4.03
CA LEU A 73 -6.62 -4.74 -5.41
C LEU A 73 -7.21 -6.14 -5.62
N GLU A 74 -8.12 -6.28 -6.58
CA GLU A 74 -8.56 -7.59 -7.10
C GLU A 74 -7.67 -7.96 -8.29
N VAL A 75 -7.06 -9.13 -8.22
CA VAL A 75 -5.96 -9.56 -9.08
C VAL A 75 -6.29 -10.93 -9.65
N ASP A 76 -6.49 -11.01 -10.96
CA ASP A 76 -6.70 -12.29 -11.66
C ASP A 76 -5.33 -12.90 -12.02
N LEU A 77 -5.05 -14.09 -11.47
CA LEU A 77 -3.82 -14.84 -11.69
C LEU A 77 -4.12 -16.15 -12.41
N TYR A 78 -3.44 -16.36 -13.53
CA TYR A 78 -3.61 -17.53 -14.38
C TYR A 78 -2.38 -18.42 -14.30
N TRP A 79 -2.59 -19.72 -14.04
CA TRP A 79 -1.51 -20.70 -14.05
C TRP A 79 -1.19 -21.15 -15.48
N ASP A 80 0.03 -20.85 -15.94
CA ASP A 80 0.57 -21.31 -17.21
C ASP A 80 1.45 -22.54 -16.99
N GLU A 81 0.86 -23.73 -17.16
CA GLU A 81 1.52 -25.02 -17.00
C GLU A 81 2.72 -25.19 -17.96
N VAL A 82 2.67 -24.62 -19.17
CA VAL A 82 3.74 -24.79 -20.16
C VAL A 82 4.99 -23.99 -19.75
N ARG A 83 4.78 -22.81 -19.15
CA ARG A 83 5.86 -21.94 -18.67
C ARG A 83 6.17 -22.13 -17.18
N GLN A 84 5.38 -22.92 -16.46
CA GLN A 84 5.50 -23.17 -15.02
C GLN A 84 5.54 -21.86 -14.21
N LEU A 85 4.60 -20.96 -14.49
CA LEU A 85 4.52 -19.65 -13.83
C LEU A 85 3.11 -19.10 -13.74
N TRP A 86 2.91 -18.18 -12.80
CA TRP A 86 1.70 -17.36 -12.71
C TRP A 86 1.80 -16.12 -13.59
N THR A 87 0.80 -15.95 -14.47
CA THR A 87 0.70 -14.84 -15.42
C THR A 87 -0.60 -14.05 -15.23
N PHE A 88 -0.64 -12.83 -15.76
CA PHE A 88 -1.89 -12.08 -15.90
C PHE A 88 -2.60 -12.37 -17.23
N CYS A 89 -1.89 -12.91 -18.22
CA CYS A 89 -2.47 -13.21 -19.53
C CYS A 89 -3.39 -14.45 -19.42
N PRO A 90 -4.67 -14.37 -19.84
CA PRO A 90 -5.60 -15.49 -19.72
C PRO A 90 -5.30 -16.67 -20.65
N VAL A 91 -4.48 -16.46 -21.68
CA VAL A 91 -4.17 -17.45 -22.73
C VAL A 91 -2.69 -17.86 -22.71
N ALA A 92 -2.40 -19.08 -23.15
CA ALA A 92 -1.04 -19.61 -23.10
C ALA A 92 -0.13 -18.88 -24.10
N VAL A 93 0.95 -18.30 -23.59
CA VAL A 93 1.94 -17.59 -24.40
C VAL A 93 3.01 -18.59 -24.88
N PRO A 94 3.31 -18.67 -26.19
CA PRO A 94 4.32 -19.58 -26.71
C PRO A 94 5.70 -19.33 -26.08
N VAL A 95 6.39 -20.41 -25.75
CA VAL A 95 7.80 -20.34 -25.32
C VAL A 95 8.66 -19.99 -26.53
N SER A 96 9.36 -18.86 -26.49
CA SER A 96 10.35 -18.54 -27.52
C SER A 96 11.48 -19.57 -27.51
N SER A 97 11.75 -20.20 -28.66
CA SER A 97 12.85 -21.16 -28.83
C SER A 97 14.26 -20.56 -28.60
N SER A 98 14.35 -19.26 -28.35
CA SER A 98 15.59 -18.53 -28.05
C SER A 98 16.04 -18.61 -26.59
N ASP A 99 15.17 -19.04 -25.65
CA ASP A 99 15.52 -19.14 -24.22
C ASP A 99 16.05 -20.53 -23.82
N VAL A 100 16.14 -21.48 -24.76
CA VAL A 100 16.87 -22.75 -24.55
C VAL A 100 18.35 -22.55 -24.83
N THR A 101 19.01 -21.69 -24.05
CA THR A 101 20.45 -21.86 -23.87
C THR A 101 20.63 -22.95 -22.83
N SER A 102 21.01 -24.13 -23.30
CA SER A 102 21.42 -25.27 -22.50
C SER A 102 22.55 -24.85 -21.55
N THR A 103 22.20 -24.54 -20.30
CA THR A 103 23.16 -24.45 -19.21
C THR A 103 23.62 -25.88 -18.91
N PRO A 104 24.90 -26.24 -19.07
CA PRO A 104 25.36 -27.57 -18.72
C PRO A 104 25.20 -27.78 -17.21
N THR A 105 24.53 -28.87 -16.87
CA THR A 105 24.41 -29.44 -15.53
C THR A 105 25.77 -29.49 -14.82
N PRO A 106 25.98 -28.79 -13.69
CA PRO A 106 27.04 -29.16 -12.77
C PRO A 106 26.54 -30.37 -11.96
N THR A 107 27.10 -31.53 -12.25
CA THR A 107 26.96 -32.74 -11.43
C THR A 107 27.37 -32.41 -9.99
N SER A 108 26.49 -32.76 -9.06
CA SER A 108 26.52 -32.44 -7.65
C SER A 108 27.72 -33.04 -6.89
N THR A 109 28.22 -32.30 -5.90
CA THR A 109 28.69 -32.90 -4.64
C THR A 109 27.95 -32.21 -3.49
N PRO A 110 27.29 -32.95 -2.58
CA PRO A 110 26.53 -32.33 -1.50
C PRO A 110 27.50 -31.94 -0.39
N SER A 111 27.78 -30.64 -0.26
CA SER A 111 28.23 -30.11 1.03
C SER A 111 26.99 -29.80 1.85
N SER A 112 26.84 -30.53 2.95
CA SER A 112 25.87 -30.25 4.01
C SER A 112 26.19 -28.89 4.64
N THR A 113 25.58 -27.84 4.13
CA THR A 113 25.38 -26.59 4.87
C THR A 113 23.91 -26.51 5.20
N ILE A 114 23.60 -26.80 6.47
CA ILE A 114 22.37 -26.41 7.12
C ILE A 114 22.19 -24.92 6.82
N ALA A 115 21.17 -24.56 6.04
CA ALA A 115 20.76 -23.18 5.91
C ALA A 115 20.23 -22.76 7.29
N SER A 116 21.08 -22.11 8.07
CA SER A 116 20.66 -21.37 9.24
C SER A 116 19.58 -20.40 8.77
N LEU A 117 18.39 -20.51 9.36
CA LEU A 117 17.42 -19.44 9.41
C LEU A 117 18.15 -18.21 9.94
N THR A 118 18.65 -17.37 9.02
CA THR A 118 19.04 -16.02 9.38
C THR A 118 17.73 -15.34 9.75
N LEU A 119 17.49 -15.26 11.06
CA LEU A 119 16.68 -14.24 11.67
C LEU A 119 17.07 -12.94 10.97
N ALA A 120 16.22 -12.47 10.05
CA ALA A 120 16.32 -11.11 9.58
C ALA A 120 16.31 -10.27 10.86
N GLN A 121 17.42 -9.59 11.11
CA GLN A 121 17.47 -8.58 12.17
C GLN A 121 16.22 -7.74 12.02
N GLN A 122 15.49 -7.56 13.12
CA GLN A 122 14.44 -6.56 13.24
C GLN A 122 14.90 -5.32 12.48
N THR A 123 14.28 -5.06 11.33
CA THR A 123 14.41 -3.79 10.64
C THR A 123 13.69 -2.77 11.50
N THR A 124 14.41 -2.22 12.47
CA THR A 124 13.99 -1.11 13.34
C THR A 124 13.97 0.24 12.60
N ASP A 125 13.83 0.25 11.29
CA ASP A 125 13.79 1.48 10.48
C ASP A 125 12.37 2.02 10.29
N LEU A 126 11.58 1.94 11.36
CA LEU A 126 10.72 3.07 11.72
C LEU A 126 11.33 3.63 13.00
N ILE A 127 12.10 4.71 12.91
CA ILE A 127 12.78 5.33 14.06
C ILE A 127 11.72 5.88 15.03
N PRO A 128 11.46 5.28 16.21
CA PRO A 128 10.60 5.87 17.22
C PRO A 128 11.53 6.43 18.29
N ARG A 129 12.09 7.62 18.07
CA ARG A 129 12.80 8.34 19.13
C ARG A 129 11.81 9.24 19.88
N GLN A 130 11.30 8.74 21.00
CA GLN A 130 11.22 9.48 22.28
C GLN A 130 10.54 8.61 23.35
N ASN A 131 11.32 8.18 24.34
CA ASN A 131 10.87 7.84 25.69
C ASN A 131 11.92 8.36 26.68
N ALA A 132 11.57 9.44 27.37
CA ALA A 132 12.09 9.80 28.69
C ALA A 132 10.84 10.17 29.50
N ALA A 133 10.55 9.68 30.71
CA ALA A 133 11.25 8.88 31.70
C ALA A 133 10.30 7.73 32.14
N THR A 134 10.72 6.64 32.79
CA THR A 134 10.92 6.57 34.26
C THR A 134 11.56 5.19 34.57
N SER A 135 12.53 5.15 35.49
CA SER A 135 13.28 3.95 35.90
C SER A 135 12.56 3.07 36.92
N SER A 136 12.74 1.75 36.84
CA SER A 136 13.04 0.88 38.02
C SER A 136 13.38 -0.58 37.64
N ILE A 137 14.67 -0.90 37.71
CA ILE A 137 15.41 -2.08 38.21
C ILE A 137 14.59 -3.32 38.67
N ILE A 138 14.91 -4.52 38.13
CA ILE A 138 15.34 -5.78 38.83
C ILE A 138 15.58 -6.92 37.78
N PRO A 139 16.56 -7.84 37.94
CA PRO A 139 17.04 -8.75 36.90
C PRO A 139 16.49 -10.20 36.97
N SER A 140 16.37 -10.84 35.80
CA SER A 140 16.14 -12.28 35.62
C SER A 140 17.41 -13.12 35.83
N PRO A 141 17.30 -14.42 36.17
CA PRO A 141 18.35 -15.39 35.91
C PRO A 141 17.98 -16.43 34.85
N SER A 142 19.02 -16.79 34.09
CA SER A 142 19.22 -17.81 33.05
C SER A 142 19.21 -19.27 33.54
N MET A 143 18.89 -20.23 32.66
CA MET A 143 19.31 -21.65 32.65
C MET A 143 19.09 -22.21 31.21
N THR A 144 20.11 -22.46 30.38
CA THR A 144 20.95 -23.68 30.17
C THR A 144 20.31 -24.86 29.42
N ASP A 145 20.99 -25.21 28.31
CA ASP A 145 20.90 -26.39 27.42
C ASP A 145 20.76 -27.76 28.10
N VAL A 146 20.14 -28.73 27.38
CA VAL A 146 20.66 -30.10 27.25
C VAL A 146 20.32 -30.70 25.87
N ASP A 147 21.37 -31.18 25.21
CA ASP A 147 21.50 -31.91 23.94
C ASP A 147 21.07 -33.40 24.04
N GLY A 148 20.73 -34.03 22.91
CA GLY A 148 20.27 -35.42 22.84
C GLY A 148 20.36 -36.01 21.44
N THR A 149 21.57 -36.40 21.05
CA THR A 149 21.91 -37.09 19.80
C THR A 149 21.49 -38.57 19.81
N PHE A 150 20.88 -39.07 18.73
CA PHE A 150 20.90 -40.50 18.37
C PHE A 150 21.04 -40.70 16.86
N SER A 151 21.97 -41.60 16.51
CA SER A 151 22.39 -41.96 15.15
C SER A 151 21.82 -43.33 14.77
N SER A 152 21.34 -43.50 13.53
CA SER A 152 21.38 -44.79 12.84
C SER A 152 21.37 -44.64 11.31
N ARG A 153 22.28 -45.41 10.70
CA ARG A 153 22.74 -45.49 9.32
C ARG A 153 21.77 -46.28 8.39
N PRO A 154 21.82 -46.10 7.05
CA PRO A 154 20.78 -46.59 6.12
C PRO A 154 21.11 -47.95 5.49
N THR A 155 20.06 -48.63 5.02
CA THR A 155 20.12 -49.84 4.18
C THR A 155 19.67 -49.52 2.74
N SER A 156 20.54 -49.88 1.80
CA SER A 156 20.39 -49.79 0.36
C SER A 156 19.53 -50.93 -0.22
N HIS A 157 18.66 -50.62 -1.18
CA HIS A 157 18.22 -51.60 -2.19
C HIS A 157 18.14 -50.95 -3.57
N SER A 158 18.84 -51.56 -4.52
CA SER A 158 18.86 -51.32 -5.95
C SER A 158 17.77 -52.12 -6.66
N VAL A 159 17.02 -51.54 -7.60
CA VAL A 159 16.44 -52.30 -8.72
C VAL A 159 16.36 -51.44 -9.99
N SER A 160 17.01 -51.98 -11.02
CA SER A 160 16.97 -51.89 -12.48
C SER A 160 16.05 -50.95 -13.25
N ALA A 161 16.66 -50.43 -14.32
CA ALA A 161 16.09 -49.76 -15.48
C ALA A 161 15.09 -50.61 -16.30
N VAL A 162 14.09 -49.93 -16.86
CA VAL A 162 13.30 -50.40 -18.01
C VAL A 162 13.09 -49.21 -18.96
N ASP A 163 13.59 -49.37 -20.18
CA ASP A 163 13.29 -48.58 -21.38
C ASP A 163 11.80 -48.69 -21.75
N VAL A 164 11.10 -47.58 -21.98
CA VAL A 164 9.96 -47.51 -22.93
C VAL A 164 9.79 -46.09 -23.48
N LEU A 165 10.08 -45.98 -24.78
CA LEU A 165 9.41 -45.23 -25.85
C LEU A 165 8.87 -43.80 -25.61
N ALA A 166 9.48 -42.88 -26.37
CA ALA A 166 8.92 -41.60 -26.76
C ALA A 166 7.51 -41.75 -27.36
N SER A 167 6.54 -41.07 -26.75
CA SER A 167 5.24 -40.78 -27.34
C SER A 167 5.14 -39.27 -27.54
N SER A 168 5.07 -38.87 -28.80
CA SER A 168 4.77 -37.52 -29.24
C SER A 168 3.32 -37.18 -28.89
N LEU A 169 3.12 -36.26 -27.93
CA LEU A 169 1.88 -35.52 -27.78
C LEU A 169 2.13 -34.08 -28.20
N GLU A 170 1.66 -33.78 -29.39
CA GLU A 170 1.61 -32.47 -30.00
C GLU A 170 0.57 -31.64 -29.22
N SER A 171 1.03 -30.79 -28.31
CA SER A 171 0.22 -29.71 -27.76
C SER A 171 0.01 -28.69 -28.88
N THR A 172 -1.18 -28.68 -29.47
CA THR A 172 -1.56 -27.69 -30.48
C THR A 172 -1.75 -26.34 -29.81
N LEU A 173 -0.65 -25.59 -29.70
CA LEU A 173 -0.62 -24.19 -29.30
C LEU A 173 -1.50 -23.35 -30.26
N PRO A 174 -2.18 -22.31 -29.77
CA PRO A 174 -2.91 -21.38 -30.63
C PRO A 174 -1.96 -20.69 -31.62
N VAL A 175 -2.49 -20.33 -32.80
CA VAL A 175 -1.74 -19.63 -33.85
C VAL A 175 -1.37 -18.22 -33.37
N ALA A 176 -0.19 -18.09 -32.76
CA ALA A 176 0.34 -16.83 -32.28
C ALA A 176 1.14 -16.13 -33.39
N SER A 177 0.82 -14.86 -33.66
CA SER A 177 1.63 -14.02 -34.56
C SER A 177 2.50 -13.09 -33.72
N ALA A 178 3.81 -13.30 -33.72
CA ALA A 178 4.77 -12.45 -33.03
C ALA A 178 5.07 -11.20 -33.87
N THR A 179 4.84 -10.01 -33.32
CA THR A 179 5.31 -8.75 -33.91
C THR A 179 6.62 -8.34 -33.24
N PRO A 180 7.74 -8.24 -33.97
CA PRO A 180 9.00 -7.79 -33.38
C PRO A 180 8.91 -6.29 -33.07
N ASN A 181 8.87 -5.94 -31.79
CA ASN A 181 9.06 -4.57 -31.32
C ASN A 181 10.56 -4.32 -31.03
N THR A 182 10.98 -3.05 -31.13
CA THR A 182 12.38 -2.60 -31.03
C THR A 182 12.92 -2.53 -29.60
N SER A 183 12.14 -2.95 -28.61
CA SER A 183 12.60 -3.29 -27.25
C SER A 183 12.66 -4.82 -27.16
N ASN A 184 13.51 -5.41 -26.32
CA ASN A 184 13.74 -6.87 -26.19
C ASN A 184 12.51 -7.70 -25.70
N LYS A 185 11.29 -7.39 -26.14
CA LYS A 185 10.02 -7.98 -25.68
C LYS A 185 9.21 -8.43 -26.89
N SER A 186 8.89 -9.73 -26.91
CA SER A 186 8.02 -10.30 -27.95
C SER A 186 6.56 -10.08 -27.56
N LEU A 187 5.85 -9.32 -28.38
CA LEU A 187 4.40 -9.14 -28.27
C LEU A 187 3.71 -10.24 -29.08
N TYR A 188 2.78 -10.96 -28.46
CA TYR A 188 2.04 -12.07 -29.07
C TYR A 188 0.57 -11.72 -29.20
N ASN A 189 0.04 -11.86 -30.42
CA ASN A 189 -1.40 -11.81 -30.66
C ASN A 189 -1.93 -13.25 -30.68
N ILE A 190 -2.82 -13.59 -29.75
CA ILE A 190 -3.38 -14.92 -29.52
C ILE A 190 -4.91 -14.77 -29.48
N GLY A 191 -5.56 -15.00 -30.62
CA GLY A 191 -6.98 -14.69 -30.80
C GLY A 191 -7.27 -13.20 -30.60
N SER A 192 -8.17 -12.87 -29.67
CA SER A 192 -8.50 -11.50 -29.25
C SER A 192 -7.47 -10.92 -28.26
N TYR A 193 -6.64 -11.75 -27.66
CA TYR A 193 -5.69 -11.34 -26.62
C TYR A 193 -4.37 -10.88 -27.22
N THR A 194 -3.80 -9.84 -26.60
CA THR A 194 -2.45 -9.37 -26.88
C THR A 194 -1.64 -9.47 -25.59
N CYS A 195 -0.59 -10.29 -25.58
CA CYS A 195 0.19 -10.56 -24.37
C CYS A 195 1.69 -10.44 -24.61
N THR A 196 2.40 -9.94 -23.60
CA THR A 196 3.86 -10.07 -23.51
C THR A 196 4.24 -11.37 -22.82
N ASN A 197 5.42 -11.93 -23.09
CA ASN A 197 5.89 -13.12 -22.37
C ASN A 197 6.36 -12.82 -20.92
N THR A 198 6.54 -11.54 -20.58
CA THR A 198 7.05 -11.06 -19.29
C THR A 198 5.96 -10.66 -18.28
N ILE A 199 4.69 -10.54 -18.71
CA ILE A 199 3.55 -10.21 -17.85
C ILE A 199 3.29 -11.36 -16.85
N SER A 200 3.76 -11.21 -15.61
CA SER A 200 3.82 -12.31 -14.63
C SER A 200 3.66 -11.80 -13.20
N LEU A 201 3.36 -12.71 -12.25
CA LEU A 201 3.28 -12.37 -10.82
C LEU A 201 4.60 -11.79 -10.28
N HIS A 202 5.74 -12.17 -10.85
CA HIS A 202 7.03 -11.57 -10.52
C HIS A 202 7.07 -10.06 -10.80
N MET A 203 6.43 -9.59 -11.87
CA MET A 203 6.35 -8.17 -12.20
C MET A 203 5.61 -7.41 -11.08
N LEU A 204 4.44 -7.91 -10.67
CA LEU A 204 3.64 -7.30 -9.60
C LEU A 204 4.37 -7.31 -8.26
N THR A 205 4.94 -8.44 -7.84
CA THR A 205 5.66 -8.53 -6.56
C THR A 205 6.89 -7.63 -6.50
N SER A 206 7.59 -7.44 -7.64
CA SER A 206 8.68 -6.46 -7.73
C SER A 206 8.18 -5.03 -7.61
N LEU A 207 7.10 -4.68 -8.31
CA LEU A 207 6.49 -3.35 -8.27
C LEU A 207 5.99 -3.00 -6.86
N LEU A 208 5.31 -3.94 -6.20
CA LEU A 208 4.82 -3.75 -4.83
C LEU A 208 5.97 -3.58 -3.83
N LEU A 209 7.08 -4.29 -4.02
CA LEU A 209 8.28 -4.10 -3.19
C LEU A 209 8.84 -2.69 -3.37
N ASP A 210 8.96 -2.23 -4.61
CA ASP A 210 9.43 -0.88 -4.95
C ASP A 210 8.52 0.20 -4.33
N TYR A 211 7.20 0.06 -4.52
CA TYR A 211 6.20 0.94 -3.90
C TYR A 211 6.33 1.00 -2.37
N ILE A 212 6.45 -0.16 -1.70
CA ILE A 212 6.60 -0.21 -0.25
C ILE A 212 7.91 0.47 0.18
N GLN A 213 9.00 0.25 -0.53
CA GLN A 213 10.31 0.85 -0.22
C GLN A 213 10.30 2.38 -0.39
N GLU A 214 9.70 2.89 -1.47
CA GLU A 214 9.58 4.34 -1.71
C GLU A 214 8.67 5.02 -0.70
N THR A 215 7.62 4.32 -0.25
CA THR A 215 6.65 4.83 0.73
C THR A 215 6.93 4.39 2.17
N GLN A 216 8.15 3.93 2.47
CA GLN A 216 8.54 3.47 3.81
C GLN A 216 8.86 4.66 4.73
N ASN A 217 7.87 5.50 5.00
CA ASN A 217 7.99 6.66 5.90
C ASN A 217 6.67 6.88 6.66
N THR A 218 6.64 7.81 7.62
CA THR A 218 5.45 8.01 8.47
C THR A 218 4.28 8.70 7.77
N LEU A 219 4.49 9.32 6.61
CA LEU A 219 3.51 10.09 5.85
C LEU A 219 2.86 9.29 4.73
N ASP A 220 3.64 8.48 4.03
CA ASP A 220 3.19 7.76 2.83
C ASP A 220 2.94 6.27 3.11
N ALA A 221 3.11 5.82 4.35
CA ALA A 221 2.79 4.46 4.71
C ALA A 221 1.28 4.19 4.68
N TYR A 222 0.92 3.17 3.90
CA TYR A 222 -0.43 2.63 3.77
C TYR A 222 -0.40 1.11 3.63
N MET A 223 -1.40 0.47 4.23
CA MET A 223 -1.70 -0.95 4.07
C MET A 223 -2.37 -1.25 2.72
N LEU A 224 -1.96 -2.35 2.11
CA LEU A 224 -2.59 -2.94 0.91
C LEU A 224 -3.32 -4.24 1.24
N ILE A 225 -4.45 -4.46 0.59
CA ILE A 225 -5.21 -5.72 0.66
C ILE A 225 -5.34 -6.26 -0.77
N LEU A 226 -4.75 -7.41 -1.03
CA LEU A 226 -4.82 -8.07 -2.33
C LEU A 226 -5.78 -9.26 -2.26
N THR A 227 -6.72 -9.30 -3.19
CA THR A 227 -7.61 -10.44 -3.42
C THR A 227 -7.17 -11.14 -4.69
N LEU A 228 -6.68 -12.37 -4.55
CA LEU A 228 -6.09 -13.15 -5.63
C LEU A 228 -7.12 -14.13 -6.16
N ASN A 229 -7.66 -13.84 -7.35
CA ASN A 229 -8.52 -14.78 -8.07
C ASN A 229 -7.65 -15.75 -8.85
N ILE A 230 -7.97 -17.04 -8.77
CA ILE A 230 -7.11 -18.13 -9.26
C ILE A 230 -7.78 -18.81 -10.45
N HIS A 231 -7.08 -18.78 -11.58
CA HIS A 231 -7.56 -19.24 -12.87
C HIS A 231 -6.58 -20.21 -13.52
N ALA A 232 -7.08 -21.03 -14.44
CA ALA A 232 -6.24 -21.79 -15.36
C ALA A 232 -6.13 -21.03 -16.68
N VAL A 233 -4.98 -21.11 -17.33
CA VAL A 233 -4.79 -20.53 -18.65
C VAL A 233 -5.58 -21.30 -19.72
N GLU A 234 -6.18 -20.58 -20.67
CA GLU A 234 -6.83 -21.14 -21.84
C GLU A 234 -5.79 -21.63 -22.87
N THR A 235 -5.98 -22.87 -23.37
CA THR A 235 -5.15 -23.48 -24.41
C THR A 235 -6.02 -24.09 -25.51
N GLY A 236 -5.69 -23.84 -26.78
CA GLY A 236 -6.31 -24.53 -27.93
C GLY A 236 -6.82 -23.59 -29.02
N SER A 237 -7.56 -24.15 -29.98
CA SER A 237 -8.13 -23.41 -31.13
C SER A 237 -9.46 -22.69 -30.83
N SER A 238 -10.02 -22.93 -29.65
CA SER A 238 -11.28 -22.36 -29.17
C SER A 238 -10.99 -21.51 -27.93
N ILE A 239 -10.82 -20.21 -28.15
CA ILE A 239 -10.52 -19.23 -27.10
C ILE A 239 -11.80 -18.84 -26.31
N ASP A 240 -12.96 -19.35 -26.73
CA ASP A 240 -14.26 -19.10 -26.07
C ASP A 240 -14.73 -20.27 -25.18
N ASP A 241 -14.01 -21.41 -25.16
CA ASP A 241 -14.33 -22.54 -24.30
C ASP A 241 -13.68 -22.40 -22.92
N PRO A 242 -14.27 -22.96 -21.84
CA PRO A 242 -13.64 -22.97 -20.53
C PRO A 242 -12.23 -23.57 -20.58
N ALA A 243 -11.27 -22.94 -19.88
CA ALA A 243 -9.90 -23.42 -19.80
C ALA A 243 -9.86 -24.92 -19.44
N PRO A 244 -8.96 -25.72 -20.03
CA PRO A 244 -8.80 -27.10 -19.63
C PRO A 244 -8.22 -27.19 -18.21
N GLN A 245 -8.48 -28.31 -17.54
CA GLN A 245 -7.86 -28.57 -16.25
C GLN A 245 -6.35 -28.85 -16.46
N PRO A 246 -5.44 -28.13 -15.79
CA PRO A 246 -4.01 -28.38 -15.90
C PRO A 246 -3.64 -29.80 -15.47
N SER A 247 -2.74 -30.45 -16.21
CA SER A 247 -2.19 -31.76 -15.81
C SER A 247 -1.17 -31.62 -14.70
N ASP A 248 -0.44 -30.51 -14.70
CA ASP A 248 0.57 -30.15 -13.73
C ASP A 248 0.16 -28.87 -13.00
N LEU A 249 0.10 -28.97 -11.67
CA LEU A 249 -0.28 -27.88 -10.79
C LEU A 249 0.98 -27.31 -10.14
N PRO A 250 0.95 -26.03 -9.71
CA PRO A 250 2.14 -25.37 -9.17
C PRO A 250 2.76 -26.16 -8.01
N ASP A 251 4.06 -26.38 -8.10
CA ASP A 251 4.85 -26.99 -7.03
C ASP A 251 4.98 -26.04 -5.82
N PRO A 252 5.47 -26.51 -4.66
CA PRO A 252 5.64 -25.65 -3.48
C PRO A 252 6.50 -24.39 -3.72
N LEU A 253 7.46 -24.43 -4.65
CA LEU A 253 8.31 -23.29 -5.04
C LEU A 253 7.62 -22.34 -6.05
N GLU A 254 6.51 -22.78 -6.65
CA GLU A 254 5.69 -22.00 -7.57
C GLU A 254 4.37 -21.59 -6.93
N SER A 255 4.12 -22.03 -5.69
CA SER A 255 2.98 -21.62 -4.89
C SER A 255 2.92 -20.09 -4.77
N VAL A 256 1.70 -19.57 -4.78
CA VAL A 256 1.43 -18.14 -4.65
C VAL A 256 2.07 -17.59 -3.36
N ARG A 257 1.98 -18.34 -2.25
CA ARG A 257 2.66 -17.98 -1.00
C ARG A 257 4.16 -17.81 -1.20
N PHE A 258 4.83 -18.77 -1.83
CA PHE A 258 6.28 -18.72 -1.99
C PHE A 258 6.71 -17.50 -2.82
N LEU A 259 6.00 -17.23 -3.92
CA LEU A 259 6.33 -16.12 -4.81
C LEU A 259 6.14 -14.75 -4.14
N PHE A 260 5.08 -14.57 -3.35
CA PHE A 260 4.93 -13.36 -2.54
C PHE A 260 5.97 -13.30 -1.42
N ALA A 261 6.18 -14.39 -0.67
CA ALA A 261 7.10 -14.42 0.46
C ALA A 261 8.57 -14.21 0.07
N ALA A 262 8.97 -14.59 -1.15
CA ALA A 262 10.34 -14.45 -1.65
C ALA A 262 10.88 -13.02 -1.51
N ASN A 263 10.04 -12.02 -1.84
CA ASN A 263 10.43 -10.60 -1.82
C ASN A 263 9.67 -9.77 -0.79
N LEU A 264 8.48 -10.21 -0.36
CA LEU A 264 7.56 -9.41 0.45
C LEU A 264 7.29 -10.00 1.85
N SER A 265 7.94 -11.11 2.24
CA SER A 265 7.66 -11.79 3.53
C SER A 265 7.70 -10.87 4.76
N ALA A 266 8.65 -9.93 4.81
CA ALA A 266 8.75 -8.97 5.91
C ALA A 266 7.54 -8.01 6.00
N TYR A 267 6.83 -7.81 4.90
CA TYR A 267 5.75 -6.85 4.78
C TYR A 267 4.35 -7.47 4.84
N ILE A 268 4.23 -8.80 4.90
CA ILE A 268 2.92 -9.48 4.89
C ILE A 268 2.45 -9.73 6.33
N TYR A 269 1.24 -9.26 6.64
CA TYR A 269 0.47 -9.64 7.81
C TYR A 269 -0.41 -10.84 7.48
N THR A 270 -0.21 -11.93 8.22
CA THR A 270 -0.69 -13.27 7.85
C THR A 270 -1.82 -13.78 8.75
N PRO A 271 -2.53 -14.85 8.34
CA PRO A 271 -3.46 -15.56 9.21
C PRO A 271 -2.81 -16.06 10.52
N ASP A 272 -1.54 -16.49 10.46
CA ASP A 272 -0.82 -16.97 11.64
C ASP A 272 -0.50 -15.83 12.62
N ASP A 273 -0.12 -14.65 12.10
CA ASP A 273 0.04 -13.43 12.92
C ASP A 273 -1.27 -13.08 13.61
N LEU A 274 -2.38 -13.07 12.87
CA LEU A 274 -3.70 -12.77 13.45
C LEU A 274 -4.09 -13.76 14.54
N ARG A 275 -3.92 -15.06 14.29
CA ARG A 275 -4.26 -16.10 15.26
C ARG A 275 -3.42 -15.97 16.53
N SER A 276 -2.11 -15.76 16.39
CA SER A 276 -1.20 -15.57 17.51
C SER A 276 -1.54 -14.30 18.30
N ASN A 277 -1.79 -13.20 17.60
CA ASN A 277 -2.14 -11.93 18.21
C ASN A 277 -3.43 -12.04 19.03
N ARG A 278 -4.48 -12.64 18.45
CA ARG A 278 -5.79 -12.85 19.10
C ARG A 278 -5.75 -13.77 20.32
N ALA A 279 -4.90 -14.80 20.28
CA ALA A 279 -4.80 -15.79 21.35
C ALA A 279 -4.26 -15.18 22.66
N ASN A 280 -3.41 -14.14 22.59
CA ASN A 280 -2.86 -13.48 23.77
C ASN A 280 -2.51 -12.01 23.50
N LEU A 281 -3.44 -11.12 23.83
CA LEU A 281 -3.30 -9.66 23.71
C LEU A 281 -2.18 -9.10 24.59
N ASN A 282 -1.91 -9.72 25.75
CA ASN A 282 -0.83 -9.29 26.64
C ASN A 282 0.54 -9.45 25.99
N THR A 283 0.67 -10.36 25.03
CA THR A 283 1.92 -10.58 24.27
C THR A 283 1.92 -9.95 22.89
N SER A 284 0.81 -9.34 22.46
CA SER A 284 0.67 -8.72 21.15
C SER A 284 0.26 -7.24 21.28
N TRP A 285 -1.03 -6.92 21.10
CA TRP A 285 -1.56 -5.56 21.01
C TRP A 285 -1.35 -4.76 22.29
N TYR A 286 -1.20 -5.38 23.47
CA TYR A 286 -0.97 -4.64 24.70
C TYR A 286 0.52 -4.41 25.03
N GLN A 287 1.43 -5.02 24.27
CA GLN A 287 2.87 -4.75 24.43
C GLN A 287 3.31 -3.43 23.77
N VAL A 288 2.50 -2.89 22.87
CA VAL A 288 2.81 -1.65 22.15
C VAL A 288 2.26 -0.42 22.91
N PRO A 289 2.81 0.78 22.68
CA PRO A 289 2.22 2.04 23.16
C PRO A 289 0.74 2.18 22.77
N GLU A 290 -0.04 2.85 23.62
CA GLU A 290 -1.49 3.01 23.43
C GLU A 290 -1.88 3.59 22.05
N ARG A 291 -1.06 4.51 21.52
CA ARG A 291 -1.23 5.09 20.18
C ARG A 291 -1.11 4.09 19.02
N TYR A 292 -0.64 2.87 19.26
CA TYR A 292 -0.56 1.79 18.26
C TYR A 292 -1.53 0.64 18.58
N ARG A 293 -2.38 0.80 19.60
CA ARG A 293 -3.31 -0.25 20.00
C ARG A 293 -4.61 -0.14 19.21
N PRO A 294 -5.19 -1.27 18.77
CA PRO A 294 -6.54 -1.27 18.23
C PRO A 294 -7.53 -0.81 19.29
N ALA A 295 -8.41 0.11 18.92
CA ALA A 295 -9.41 0.69 19.80
C ALA A 295 -10.38 -0.39 20.31
N LEU A 296 -10.50 -0.51 21.64
CA LEU A 296 -11.32 -1.52 22.31
C LEU A 296 -12.82 -1.38 22.03
N ASP A 297 -13.25 -0.23 21.49
CA ASP A 297 -14.65 0.07 21.17
C ASP A 297 -15.23 -0.81 20.04
N TYR A 298 -14.37 -1.58 19.36
CA TYR A 298 -14.71 -2.31 18.13
C TYR A 298 -14.60 -3.83 18.25
N TYR A 299 -14.23 -4.35 19.42
CA TYR A 299 -14.10 -5.78 19.61
C TYR A 299 -14.23 -6.18 21.08
N THR A 300 -14.53 -7.45 21.30
CA THR A 300 -14.69 -8.00 22.63
C THR A 300 -13.42 -8.66 23.12
N THR A 301 -13.20 -8.66 24.43
CA THR A 301 -12.07 -9.36 25.05
C THR A 301 -12.56 -10.30 26.14
N VAL A 302 -11.87 -11.43 26.27
CA VAL A 302 -12.13 -12.44 27.30
C VAL A 302 -10.85 -12.65 28.08
N ALA A 303 -10.95 -12.53 29.41
CA ALA A 303 -9.87 -12.91 30.32
C ALA A 303 -9.97 -14.41 30.61
N GLN A 304 -8.93 -15.16 30.24
CA GLN A 304 -8.78 -16.58 30.51
C GLN A 304 -8.04 -16.80 31.85
N GLU A 305 -7.85 -18.06 32.23
CA GLU A 305 -7.01 -18.44 33.36
C GLU A 305 -5.59 -17.83 33.24
N PHE A 306 -4.95 -17.56 34.38
CA PHE A 306 -3.63 -16.93 34.46
C PHE A 306 -3.55 -15.48 33.93
N GLY A 307 -4.69 -14.82 33.71
CA GLY A 307 -4.74 -13.40 33.32
C GLY A 307 -4.42 -13.15 31.84
N ILE A 308 -4.44 -14.19 31.01
CA ILE A 308 -4.30 -14.08 29.54
C ILE A 308 -5.56 -13.41 28.99
N ILE A 309 -5.40 -12.32 28.25
CA ILE A 309 -6.50 -11.64 27.58
C ILE A 309 -6.50 -12.07 26.11
N SER A 310 -7.63 -12.54 25.59
CA SER A 310 -7.80 -12.94 24.20
C SER A 310 -9.00 -12.25 23.57
N THR A 311 -9.09 -12.28 22.24
CA THR A 311 -10.26 -11.81 21.48
C THR A 311 -10.57 -12.77 20.34
N GLU A 312 -11.85 -12.97 20.04
CA GLU A 312 -12.29 -13.78 18.91
C GLU A 312 -12.52 -12.92 17.66
N ASP A 313 -13.11 -11.74 17.85
CA ASP A 313 -13.57 -10.81 16.82
C ASP A 313 -12.61 -9.66 16.52
N GLY A 314 -11.66 -9.37 17.41
CA GLY A 314 -10.77 -8.21 17.29
C GLY A 314 -9.83 -8.26 16.09
N TRP A 315 -9.57 -7.13 15.47
CA TRP A 315 -8.55 -6.99 14.44
C TRP A 315 -7.50 -5.96 14.86
N PRO A 316 -6.24 -6.12 14.41
CA PRO A 316 -5.25 -5.06 14.56
C PRO A 316 -5.69 -3.79 13.79
N SER A 317 -5.11 -2.66 14.15
CA SER A 317 -5.26 -1.39 13.44
C SER A 317 -4.12 -1.18 12.44
N GLU A 318 -4.26 -0.20 11.52
CA GLU A 318 -3.17 0.21 10.61
C GLU A 318 -1.93 0.59 11.44
N SER A 319 -2.10 1.33 12.53
CA SER A 319 -0.98 1.75 13.39
C SER A 319 -0.23 0.59 14.07
N TYR A 320 -0.91 -0.51 14.35
CA TYR A 320 -0.26 -1.73 14.84
C TYR A 320 0.53 -2.42 13.72
N ILE A 321 -0.11 -2.68 12.58
CA ILE A 321 0.48 -3.44 11.48
C ILE A 321 1.63 -2.66 10.84
N GLU A 322 1.38 -1.40 10.48
CA GLU A 322 2.32 -0.56 9.74
C GLU A 322 3.43 -0.04 10.64
N PHE A 323 3.08 0.57 11.77
CA PHE A 323 4.08 1.30 12.57
C PHE A 323 4.75 0.49 13.66
N SER A 324 4.05 -0.48 14.25
CA SER A 324 4.65 -1.35 15.27
C SER A 324 5.30 -2.58 14.66
N GLN A 325 4.68 -3.20 13.65
CA GLN A 325 5.17 -4.45 13.06
C GLN A 325 5.96 -4.23 11.75
N GLY A 326 5.91 -3.05 11.14
CA GLY A 326 6.58 -2.78 9.86
C GLY A 326 5.96 -3.52 8.67
N LYS A 327 4.75 -4.06 8.83
CA LYS A 327 4.02 -4.82 7.81
C LYS A 327 3.10 -3.90 7.02
N ARG A 328 2.85 -4.18 5.74
CA ARG A 328 2.20 -3.27 4.81
C ARG A 328 1.16 -3.95 3.90
N MET A 329 0.97 -5.26 4.00
CA MET A 329 0.10 -5.99 3.07
C MET A 329 -0.63 -7.17 3.72
N LEU A 330 -1.87 -7.42 3.27
CA LEU A 330 -2.62 -8.65 3.51
C LEU A 330 -2.98 -9.29 2.17
N LEU A 331 -2.99 -10.63 2.15
CA LEU A 331 -3.34 -11.42 0.97
C LEU A 331 -4.56 -12.29 1.29
N GLN A 332 -5.56 -12.33 0.42
CA GLN A 332 -6.61 -13.34 0.47
C GLN A 332 -6.79 -14.01 -0.89
N PHE A 333 -7.27 -15.25 -0.90
CA PHE A 333 -7.84 -15.83 -2.11
C PHE A 333 -9.23 -15.25 -2.37
N GLY A 334 -9.56 -15.05 -3.65
CA GLY A 334 -10.86 -14.63 -4.13
C GLY A 334 -11.62 -15.78 -4.76
N SER A 335 -12.11 -15.59 -5.99
CA SER A 335 -12.70 -16.67 -6.78
C SER A 335 -11.64 -17.67 -7.23
N VAL A 336 -12.01 -18.95 -7.27
CA VAL A 336 -11.15 -20.02 -7.78
C VAL A 336 -11.93 -20.75 -8.86
N ASP A 337 -11.36 -20.82 -10.04
CA ASP A 337 -11.94 -21.58 -11.14
C ASP A 337 -11.98 -23.08 -10.82
N PRO A 338 -13.03 -23.81 -11.25
CA PRO A 338 -13.15 -25.25 -11.01
C PRO A 338 -11.90 -26.06 -11.43
N GLN A 339 -11.24 -25.64 -12.51
CA GLN A 339 -10.00 -26.22 -13.05
C GLN A 339 -8.85 -26.18 -12.04
N MET A 340 -8.78 -25.12 -11.24
CA MET A 340 -7.77 -24.90 -10.21
C MET A 340 -8.22 -25.40 -8.83
N GLY A 341 -9.35 -26.10 -8.73
CA GLY A 341 -9.89 -26.60 -7.46
C GLY A 341 -8.96 -27.58 -6.73
N ASN A 342 -8.02 -28.21 -7.44
CA ASN A 342 -7.02 -29.13 -6.87
C ASN A 342 -5.71 -28.44 -6.45
N TYR A 343 -5.56 -27.14 -6.65
CA TYR A 343 -4.41 -26.39 -6.15
C TYR A 343 -4.27 -26.53 -4.62
N ASN A 344 -3.05 -26.60 -4.11
CA ASN A 344 -2.80 -26.83 -2.69
C ASN A 344 -2.97 -25.54 -1.84
N PHE A 345 -4.20 -25.08 -1.67
CA PHE A 345 -4.53 -23.93 -0.81
C PHE A 345 -4.11 -24.14 0.65
N SER A 346 -4.05 -25.39 1.12
CA SER A 346 -3.64 -25.69 2.50
C SER A 346 -2.15 -25.36 2.76
N GLY A 347 -1.31 -25.46 1.73
CA GLY A 347 0.10 -25.05 1.79
C GLY A 347 0.28 -23.53 1.95
N ASP A 348 -0.73 -22.76 1.59
CA ASP A 348 -0.71 -21.29 1.62
C ASP A 348 -1.42 -20.69 2.85
N ALA A 349 -2.19 -21.50 3.58
CA ALA A 349 -3.10 -21.05 4.64
C ALA A 349 -2.43 -20.36 5.84
N GLY A 350 -1.11 -20.51 6.01
CA GLY A 350 -0.33 -19.79 7.02
C GLY A 350 0.04 -18.36 6.61
N THR A 351 -0.13 -17.98 5.34
CA THR A 351 0.27 -16.66 4.80
C THR A 351 -0.85 -15.95 4.07
N ILE A 352 -1.70 -16.68 3.34
CA ILE A 352 -2.81 -16.12 2.57
C ILE A 352 -4.12 -16.49 3.26
N PHE A 353 -4.96 -15.49 3.50
CA PHE A 353 -6.28 -15.68 4.07
C PHE A 353 -7.19 -16.47 3.12
N PRO A 354 -8.08 -17.33 3.65
CA PRO A 354 -9.02 -18.07 2.82
C PRO A 354 -10.05 -17.13 2.17
N PRO A 355 -10.80 -17.60 1.16
CA PRO A 355 -11.83 -16.82 0.51
C PRO A 355 -12.85 -16.22 1.49
N ASN A 356 -13.25 -14.97 1.21
CA ASN A 356 -14.23 -14.20 1.97
C ASN A 356 -13.81 -13.84 3.41
N TYR A 357 -12.54 -13.99 3.79
CA TYR A 357 -12.09 -13.66 5.15
C TYR A 357 -11.81 -12.16 5.35
N LEU A 358 -11.33 -11.47 4.30
CA LEU A 358 -11.07 -10.02 4.30
C LEU A 358 -12.10 -9.24 3.48
N SER A 359 -13.25 -9.84 3.17
CA SER A 359 -14.31 -9.22 2.39
C SER A 359 -15.68 -9.76 2.75
N ASN A 360 -16.63 -8.86 2.95
CA ASN A 360 -18.04 -9.14 3.13
C ASN A 360 -18.81 -8.40 2.02
N ARG A 361 -19.08 -9.10 0.93
CA ARG A 361 -19.70 -8.54 -0.29
C ARG A 361 -21.17 -8.22 -0.07
N ARG A 362 -21.56 -6.95 -0.28
CA ARG A 362 -22.91 -6.40 -0.07
C ARG A 362 -23.61 -6.00 -1.37
N ASP A 363 -23.12 -6.48 -2.52
CA ASP A 363 -23.62 -6.13 -3.85
C ASP A 363 -25.14 -6.29 -3.98
N ASN A 364 -25.67 -7.47 -3.59
CA ASN A 364 -27.08 -7.80 -3.72
C ASN A 364 -27.98 -7.21 -2.61
N ASP A 365 -27.38 -6.74 -1.52
CA ASP A 365 -28.11 -6.17 -0.39
C ASP A 365 -28.27 -4.65 -0.50
N THR A 366 -27.54 -4.03 -1.45
CA THR A 366 -27.46 -2.59 -1.59
C THR A 366 -28.35 -2.14 -2.75
N LEU A 367 -29.25 -1.20 -2.48
CA LEU A 367 -30.09 -0.56 -3.50
C LEU A 367 -29.68 0.90 -3.63
N VAL A 368 -29.60 1.37 -4.87
CA VAL A 368 -29.08 2.69 -5.20
C VAL A 368 -29.96 3.36 -6.24
N SER A 369 -30.21 4.66 -6.06
CA SER A 369 -30.95 5.49 -7.00
C SER A 369 -30.13 5.79 -8.27
N ALA A 370 -30.80 6.25 -9.34
CA ALA A 370 -30.11 6.65 -10.58
C ALA A 370 -29.11 7.82 -10.38
N ASP A 371 -29.36 8.67 -9.37
CA ASP A 371 -28.49 9.80 -9.01
C ASP A 371 -27.31 9.39 -8.10
N GLY A 372 -27.27 8.12 -7.70
CA GLY A 372 -26.17 7.53 -6.95
C GLY A 372 -26.30 7.62 -5.43
N VAL A 373 -27.52 7.63 -4.90
CA VAL A 373 -27.76 7.63 -3.45
C VAL A 373 -28.13 6.21 -3.00
N VAL A 374 -27.50 5.72 -1.92
CA VAL A 374 -27.86 4.43 -1.31
C VAL A 374 -29.22 4.55 -0.60
N GLU A 375 -30.20 3.78 -1.07
CA GLU A 375 -31.57 3.75 -0.55
C GLU A 375 -31.79 2.60 0.45
N ALA A 376 -31.04 1.50 0.31
CA ALA A 376 -31.08 0.36 1.22
C ALA A 376 -29.69 -0.32 1.32
N GLY A 377 -29.45 -1.04 2.41
CA GLY A 377 -28.20 -1.77 2.66
C GLY A 377 -27.14 -0.98 3.45
N CYS A 378 -27.42 0.28 3.78
CA CYS A 378 -26.54 1.14 4.57
C CYS A 378 -26.39 0.66 6.02
N PHE A 379 -25.20 0.74 6.60
CA PHE A 379 -24.98 0.43 8.02
C PHE A 379 -25.38 1.57 8.97
N LEU A 380 -25.67 2.76 8.47
CA LEU A 380 -26.27 3.82 9.28
C LEU A 380 -27.71 3.43 9.63
N VAL A 381 -27.92 2.86 10.82
CA VAL A 381 -29.24 2.45 11.30
C VAL A 381 -29.68 3.35 12.45
N ASN A 382 -30.89 3.90 12.33
CA ASN A 382 -31.47 4.78 13.36
C ASN A 382 -31.58 4.06 14.70
N ALA A 383 -31.21 4.76 15.78
CA ALA A 383 -31.32 4.31 17.18
C ALA A 383 -30.41 3.14 17.61
N ILE A 384 -29.50 2.68 16.74
CA ILE A 384 -28.48 1.69 17.11
C ILE A 384 -27.12 2.38 17.20
N GLU A 385 -26.60 2.47 18.41
CA GLU A 385 -25.33 3.17 18.71
C GLU A 385 -24.19 2.20 19.06
N ASP A 386 -24.48 0.89 19.10
CA ASP A 386 -23.52 -0.17 19.41
C ASP A 386 -22.92 -0.78 18.12
N VAL A 387 -21.59 -0.83 18.06
CA VAL A 387 -20.81 -1.42 16.96
C VAL A 387 -21.17 -2.89 16.75
N SER A 388 -21.40 -3.64 17.83
CA SER A 388 -21.69 -5.07 17.73
C SER A 388 -22.97 -5.37 16.92
N GLN A 389 -23.92 -4.44 16.95
CA GLN A 389 -25.20 -4.53 16.25
C GLN A 389 -25.12 -3.98 14.82
N VAL A 390 -24.12 -3.15 14.53
CA VAL A 390 -23.86 -2.51 13.24
C VAL A 390 -22.54 -3.04 12.69
N ASN A 391 -22.55 -4.32 12.31
CA ASN A 391 -21.33 -5.01 11.91
C ASN A 391 -20.91 -4.68 10.46
N SER A 392 -20.27 -3.52 10.26
CA SER A 392 -19.68 -3.13 8.97
C SER A 392 -18.32 -3.77 8.69
N SER A 393 -17.92 -4.79 9.47
CA SER A 393 -16.64 -5.47 9.32
C SER A 393 -16.48 -6.03 7.91
N TRP A 394 -15.39 -5.64 7.25
CA TRP A 394 -14.97 -6.03 5.92
C TRP A 394 -15.98 -5.74 4.80
N ALA A 395 -16.96 -4.87 5.03
CA ALA A 395 -17.99 -4.60 4.04
C ALA A 395 -17.43 -4.01 2.75
N THR A 396 -17.79 -4.62 1.61
CA THR A 396 -17.38 -4.20 0.27
C THR A 396 -18.56 -4.26 -0.71
N ALA A 397 -18.59 -3.40 -1.72
CA ALA A 397 -19.53 -3.49 -2.83
C ALA A 397 -18.84 -3.13 -4.15
N ALA A 398 -18.99 -3.97 -5.17
CA ALA A 398 -18.36 -3.81 -6.47
C ALA A 398 -19.37 -3.59 -7.61
N ASN A 399 -20.36 -4.47 -7.70
CA ASN A 399 -21.30 -4.57 -8.82
C ASN A 399 -22.73 -4.41 -8.31
N ILE A 400 -23.20 -3.16 -8.23
CA ILE A 400 -24.55 -2.86 -7.74
C ILE A 400 -25.57 -3.21 -8.82
N PRO A 401 -26.53 -4.13 -8.55
CA PRO A 401 -27.53 -4.51 -9.53
C PRO A 401 -28.37 -3.31 -10.00
N GLY A 402 -28.47 -3.13 -11.32
CA GLY A 402 -29.31 -2.09 -11.92
C GLY A 402 -28.70 -0.69 -11.98
N PHE A 403 -27.47 -0.50 -11.49
CA PHE A 403 -26.74 0.77 -11.65
C PHE A 403 -26.06 0.83 -13.03
N ASP A 404 -26.23 1.96 -13.73
CA ASP A 404 -25.62 2.18 -15.04
C ASP A 404 -24.22 2.80 -14.88
N TYR A 405 -23.19 2.01 -15.16
CA TYR A 405 -21.80 2.43 -14.98
C TYR A 405 -21.26 3.15 -16.22
N PRO A 406 -20.45 4.23 -16.04
CA PRO A 406 -19.99 5.07 -17.14
C PRO A 406 -18.85 4.41 -17.95
N THR A 407 -19.22 3.49 -18.85
CA THR A 407 -18.28 2.75 -19.72
C THR A 407 -17.99 3.48 -21.04
N ASN A 408 -18.89 4.33 -21.53
CA ASN A 408 -18.68 5.07 -22.76
C ASN A 408 -17.81 6.31 -22.53
N SER A 409 -17.00 6.69 -23.52
CA SER A 409 -16.06 7.82 -23.42
C SER A 409 -16.72 9.19 -23.19
N SER A 410 -18.00 9.33 -23.54
CA SER A 410 -18.78 10.55 -23.32
C SER A 410 -19.70 10.49 -22.10
N SER A 411 -19.65 9.42 -21.29
CA SER A 411 -20.50 9.26 -20.11
C SER A 411 -20.12 10.26 -19.00
N ASN A 412 -21.09 10.64 -18.19
CA ASN A 412 -20.85 11.46 -17.00
C ASN A 412 -20.51 10.57 -15.79
N LEU A 413 -19.49 10.95 -15.03
CA LEU A 413 -19.06 10.27 -13.80
C LEU A 413 -19.91 10.63 -12.56
N THR A 414 -20.72 11.71 -12.59
CA THR A 414 -21.40 12.25 -11.40
C THR A 414 -22.14 11.19 -10.59
N SER A 415 -23.01 10.37 -11.20
CA SER A 415 -23.75 9.34 -10.47
C SER A 415 -22.81 8.30 -9.84
N LEU A 416 -21.75 7.89 -10.54
CA LEU A 416 -20.77 6.94 -9.99
C LEU A 416 -20.04 7.53 -8.78
N LEU A 417 -19.61 8.79 -8.85
CA LEU A 417 -18.94 9.47 -7.74
C LEU A 417 -19.88 9.63 -6.54
N ASN A 418 -21.17 9.91 -6.78
CA ASN A 418 -22.18 9.95 -5.73
C ASN A 418 -22.37 8.58 -5.08
N VAL A 419 -22.47 7.50 -5.86
CA VAL A 419 -22.54 6.13 -5.32
C VAL A 419 -21.34 5.82 -4.46
N THR A 420 -20.16 6.15 -4.94
CA THR A 420 -18.89 5.86 -4.28
C THR A 420 -18.80 6.60 -2.93
N SER A 421 -19.19 7.88 -2.90
CA SER A 421 -19.30 8.65 -1.66
C SER A 421 -20.38 8.10 -0.73
N SER A 422 -21.56 7.76 -1.25
CA SER A 422 -22.70 7.26 -0.47
C SER A 422 -22.41 5.89 0.16
N LEU A 423 -21.79 4.96 -0.58
CA LEU A 423 -21.29 3.68 -0.05
C LEU A 423 -20.29 3.91 1.08
N THR A 424 -19.33 4.81 0.87
CA THR A 424 -18.30 5.12 1.86
C THR A 424 -18.92 5.65 3.16
N GLN A 425 -19.85 6.60 3.07
CA GLN A 425 -20.61 7.12 4.22
C GLN A 425 -21.42 6.03 4.93
N CYS A 426 -21.91 5.05 4.18
CA CYS A 426 -22.59 3.87 4.71
C CYS A 426 -21.67 2.84 5.36
N GLY A 427 -20.36 3.09 5.47
CA GLY A 427 -19.40 2.14 6.04
C GLY A 427 -19.06 0.97 5.13
N ILE A 428 -19.30 1.10 3.83
CA ILE A 428 -19.02 0.07 2.81
C ILE A 428 -17.84 0.55 1.96
N SER A 429 -16.83 -0.31 1.79
CA SER A 429 -15.73 -0.03 0.87
C SER A 429 -16.20 -0.19 -0.59
N PRO A 430 -16.18 0.87 -1.41
CA PRO A 430 -16.56 0.76 -2.80
C PRO A 430 -15.41 0.15 -3.61
N THR A 431 -15.72 -0.80 -4.49
CA THR A 431 -14.77 -1.46 -5.38
C THR A 431 -15.17 -1.19 -6.82
N LEU A 432 -14.24 -0.69 -7.63
CA LEU A 432 -14.49 -0.46 -9.05
C LEU A 432 -14.08 -1.69 -9.86
N ASN A 433 -15.04 -2.34 -10.50
CA ASN A 433 -14.83 -3.53 -11.34
C ASN A 433 -15.19 -3.30 -12.81
N ILE A 434 -15.07 -2.05 -13.28
CA ILE A 434 -15.49 -1.65 -14.63
C ILE A 434 -14.46 -0.65 -15.19
N THR A 435 -14.17 -0.75 -16.49
CA THR A 435 -13.34 0.22 -17.21
C THR A 435 -14.08 1.54 -17.37
N LEU A 436 -13.52 2.63 -16.84
CA LEU A 436 -14.16 3.94 -16.85
C LEU A 436 -13.90 4.66 -18.17
N LEU A 437 -14.97 5.22 -18.76
CA LEU A 437 -14.91 6.04 -19.97
C LEU A 437 -14.15 5.40 -21.15
N ASN A 438 -14.15 4.07 -21.21
CA ASN A 438 -13.45 3.29 -22.22
C ASN A 438 -11.93 3.58 -22.27
N THR A 439 -11.31 3.86 -21.12
CA THR A 439 -9.87 4.13 -20.98
C THR A 439 -9.30 3.42 -19.76
N THR A 440 -8.06 2.94 -19.86
CA THR A 440 -7.28 2.35 -18.75
C THR A 440 -6.59 3.42 -17.92
N ALA A 441 -6.14 3.08 -16.70
CA ALA A 441 -5.50 4.05 -15.81
C ALA A 441 -4.07 4.47 -16.24
N ASP A 442 -3.39 3.71 -17.11
CA ASP A 442 -2.13 4.15 -17.75
C ASP A 442 -2.37 5.17 -18.88
N THR A 443 -3.51 5.10 -19.56
CA THR A 443 -3.81 6.02 -20.68
C THR A 443 -4.49 7.31 -20.22
N ASN A 444 -5.44 7.21 -19.30
CA ASN A 444 -6.10 8.35 -18.68
C ASN A 444 -6.47 8.03 -17.23
N ASN A 445 -5.65 8.55 -16.31
CA ASN A 445 -5.80 8.28 -14.89
C ASN A 445 -6.89 9.11 -14.18
N LEU A 446 -7.31 10.24 -14.75
CA LEU A 446 -8.19 11.20 -14.07
C LEU A 446 -9.54 10.62 -13.59
N PRO A 447 -10.25 9.76 -14.34
CA PRO A 447 -11.48 9.13 -13.86
C PRO A 447 -11.27 8.25 -12.63
N TYR A 448 -10.14 7.54 -12.57
CA TYR A 448 -9.76 6.67 -11.47
C TYR A 448 -9.38 7.47 -10.22
N GLN A 449 -8.69 8.59 -10.40
CA GLN A 449 -8.39 9.54 -9.31
C GLN A 449 -9.67 10.19 -8.76
N ASN A 450 -10.59 10.62 -9.62
CA ASN A 450 -11.88 11.17 -9.17
C ASN A 450 -12.68 10.14 -8.36
N TYR A 451 -12.63 8.86 -8.75
CA TYR A 451 -13.23 7.76 -8.00
C TYR A 451 -12.64 7.66 -6.60
N THR A 452 -11.31 7.64 -6.44
CA THR A 452 -10.70 7.57 -5.10
C THR A 452 -11.00 8.82 -4.28
N TYR A 453 -10.98 10.01 -4.88
CA TYR A 453 -11.28 11.27 -4.19
C TYR A 453 -12.72 11.31 -3.66
N SER A 454 -13.67 10.67 -4.34
CA SER A 454 -15.04 10.57 -3.84
C SER A 454 -15.21 9.70 -2.59
N THR A 455 -14.17 8.94 -2.19
CA THR A 455 -14.11 8.21 -0.90
C THR A 455 -13.59 9.05 0.27
N ILE A 456 -13.18 10.30 0.02
CA ILE A 456 -12.86 11.25 1.10
C ILE A 456 -14.17 11.60 1.81
N TRP A 457 -14.36 11.01 2.99
CA TRP A 457 -15.59 11.20 3.78
C TRP A 457 -15.49 12.37 4.75
N SER A 458 -14.27 12.86 4.98
CA SER A 458 -13.96 13.91 5.95
C SER A 458 -14.09 15.29 5.31
N TRP A 459 -13.14 15.70 4.47
CA TRP A 459 -13.03 17.06 3.95
C TRP A 459 -13.91 17.34 2.73
N ALA A 460 -14.46 18.55 2.66
CA ALA A 460 -15.16 19.02 1.47
C ALA A 460 -14.18 19.20 0.30
N PRO A 461 -14.66 19.27 -0.96
CA PRO A 461 -13.80 19.58 -2.10
C PRO A 461 -12.98 20.86 -1.85
N TYR A 462 -11.68 20.81 -2.17
CA TYR A 462 -10.70 21.89 -1.94
C TYR A 462 -10.39 22.21 -0.46
N GLU A 463 -10.75 21.32 0.47
CA GLU A 463 -10.34 21.36 1.88
C GLU A 463 -9.38 20.18 2.17
N PRO A 464 -8.51 20.26 3.20
CA PRO A 464 -8.31 21.39 4.10
C PRO A 464 -7.48 22.51 3.47
N ARG A 465 -8.04 23.72 3.42
CA ARG A 465 -7.30 24.90 2.95
C ARG A 465 -6.30 25.38 4.00
N SER A 466 -5.16 25.88 3.50
CA SER A 466 -4.04 26.26 4.36
C SER A 466 -4.02 27.76 4.74
N SER A 467 -4.90 28.57 4.13
CA SER A 467 -5.06 29.99 4.41
C SER A 467 -6.49 30.46 4.13
N ASN A 468 -6.91 31.56 4.75
CA ASN A 468 -8.18 32.20 4.42
C ASN A 468 -8.03 32.89 3.05
N GLY A 469 -8.78 32.43 2.05
CA GLY A 469 -8.66 32.89 0.66
C GLY A 469 -9.05 34.35 0.49
N SER A 470 -8.09 35.26 0.70
CA SER A 470 -8.11 36.64 0.17
C SER A 470 -6.76 37.37 0.27
N ASP A 471 -5.82 36.96 1.13
CA ASP A 471 -4.48 37.57 1.21
C ASP A 471 -3.40 36.49 1.38
N SER A 472 -2.62 36.27 0.34
CA SER A 472 -1.60 35.20 0.20
C SER A 472 -0.35 35.37 1.08
N ASN A 473 -0.38 36.21 2.12
CA ASN A 473 0.80 36.55 2.93
C ASN A 473 0.61 36.46 4.46
N SER A 474 -0.56 36.07 4.97
CA SER A 474 -0.72 35.79 6.40
C SER A 474 -1.05 34.31 6.62
N ASP A 475 -0.01 33.50 6.86
CA ASP A 475 -0.16 32.20 7.52
C ASP A 475 -0.70 32.47 8.93
N ASP A 476 -2.03 32.61 9.08
CA ASP A 476 -2.66 32.74 10.39
C ASP A 476 -2.83 31.34 11.00
N PRO A 477 -2.04 30.95 12.00
CA PRO A 477 -2.16 29.64 12.61
C PRO A 477 -3.53 29.43 13.26
N LEU A 478 -4.25 30.50 13.63
CA LEU A 478 -5.59 30.41 14.21
C LEU A 478 -6.65 29.94 13.20
N PHE A 479 -6.34 29.89 11.91
CA PHE A 479 -7.23 29.46 10.84
C PHE A 479 -7.07 27.98 10.45
N ARG A 480 -6.93 27.08 11.42
CA ARG A 480 -6.65 25.65 11.15
C ARG A 480 -7.41 24.71 12.09
N CYS A 481 -8.69 25.00 12.34
CA CYS A 481 -9.59 24.11 13.09
C CYS A 481 -10.68 23.55 12.18
N ALA A 482 -10.94 22.25 12.30
CA ALA A 482 -11.93 21.55 11.51
C ALA A 482 -13.34 21.75 12.05
N THR A 483 -14.28 22.00 11.14
CA THR A 483 -15.71 22.08 11.45
C THR A 483 -16.51 21.19 10.54
N LEU A 484 -17.49 20.48 11.08
CA LEU A 484 -18.52 19.81 10.29
C LEU A 484 -19.61 20.82 9.89
N HIS A 485 -19.96 20.86 8.61
CA HIS A 485 -21.09 21.63 8.13
C HIS A 485 -22.37 20.78 8.17
N SER A 486 -23.44 21.28 8.79
CA SER A 486 -24.60 20.45 9.12
C SER A 486 -25.36 19.91 7.89
N SER A 487 -25.24 20.55 6.72
CA SER A 487 -25.97 20.13 5.51
C SER A 487 -25.16 19.32 4.52
N THR A 488 -23.83 19.44 4.50
CA THR A 488 -22.98 18.80 3.47
C THR A 488 -22.28 17.55 4.00
N THR A 489 -22.33 17.29 5.31
CA THR A 489 -21.66 16.17 6.02
C THR A 489 -20.13 16.12 5.89
N HIS A 490 -19.55 17.13 5.22
CA HIS A 490 -18.12 17.27 5.02
C HIS A 490 -17.55 18.41 5.88
N TRP A 491 -16.23 18.37 6.03
CA TRP A 491 -15.48 19.21 6.94
C TRP A 491 -14.88 20.39 6.20
N HIS A 492 -14.82 21.51 6.90
CA HIS A 492 -14.27 22.77 6.44
C HIS A 492 -13.29 23.32 7.45
N VAL A 493 -12.35 24.12 6.98
CA VAL A 493 -11.43 24.84 7.86
C VAL A 493 -12.02 26.19 8.25
N THR A 494 -11.98 26.49 9.55
CA THR A 494 -12.49 27.73 10.15
C THR A 494 -11.50 28.30 11.18
N ASP A 495 -11.63 29.60 11.48
CA ASP A 495 -10.94 30.29 12.56
C ASP A 495 -11.33 29.71 13.93
N CYS A 496 -10.35 29.16 14.63
CA CYS A 496 -10.46 28.50 15.94
C CYS A 496 -11.03 29.39 17.06
N SER A 497 -11.03 30.72 16.89
CA SER A 497 -11.59 31.68 17.83
C SER A 497 -13.12 31.83 17.73
N THR A 498 -13.72 31.34 16.63
CA THR A 498 -15.18 31.40 16.43
C THR A 498 -15.92 30.60 17.50
N LYS A 499 -17.14 31.02 17.83
CA LYS A 499 -17.97 30.36 18.85
C LYS A 499 -18.96 29.44 18.18
N LEU A 500 -18.72 28.13 18.26
CA LEU A 500 -19.56 27.09 17.68
C LEU A 500 -19.90 26.05 18.73
N TYR A 501 -20.94 25.25 18.48
CA TYR A 501 -21.18 24.05 19.28
C TYR A 501 -20.08 23.03 18.97
N ALA A 502 -19.71 22.20 19.95
CA ALA A 502 -18.69 21.18 19.76
C ALA A 502 -19.28 19.77 19.78
N ALA A 503 -18.73 18.89 18.94
CA ALA A 503 -19.10 17.49 18.85
C ALA A 503 -18.51 16.70 20.02
N CYS A 504 -19.38 16.06 20.79
CA CYS A 504 -19.00 15.30 21.97
C CYS A 504 -19.42 13.84 21.77
N ARG A 505 -18.49 12.89 21.96
CA ARG A 505 -18.72 11.45 21.81
C ARG A 505 -18.76 10.76 23.16
N ALA A 506 -19.66 9.80 23.33
CA ALA A 506 -19.68 8.99 24.54
C ALA A 506 -18.45 8.06 24.58
N PRO A 507 -17.81 7.87 25.76
CA PRO A 507 -16.72 6.92 25.90
C PRO A 507 -17.18 5.50 25.52
N SER A 508 -16.34 4.80 24.75
CA SER A 508 -16.58 3.43 24.28
C SER A 508 -17.85 3.19 23.47
N GLN A 509 -18.44 4.25 22.91
CA GLN A 509 -19.61 4.17 22.03
C GLN A 509 -19.38 5.07 20.80
N PRO A 510 -18.75 4.55 19.74
CA PRO A 510 -18.26 5.37 18.63
C PRO A 510 -19.39 6.02 17.79
N TYR A 511 -20.61 5.51 17.88
CA TYR A 511 -21.79 6.03 17.18
C TYR A 511 -22.70 6.90 18.05
N ASN A 512 -22.39 7.06 19.34
CA ASN A 512 -23.18 7.87 20.26
C ASN A 512 -22.59 9.28 20.38
N TRP A 513 -23.26 10.24 19.75
CA TRP A 513 -22.84 11.64 19.67
C TRP A 513 -23.85 12.59 20.28
N THR A 514 -23.34 13.63 20.91
CA THR A 514 -24.11 14.79 21.37
C THR A 514 -23.33 16.08 21.09
N LEU A 515 -23.91 17.23 21.44
CA LEU A 515 -23.28 18.52 21.28
C LEU A 515 -23.19 19.25 22.62
N THR A 516 -22.28 20.22 22.70
CA THR A 516 -22.28 21.17 23.82
C THR A 516 -23.64 21.88 23.94
N THR A 517 -23.95 22.38 25.13
CA THR A 517 -25.21 23.09 25.39
C THR A 517 -25.16 24.56 24.98
N TYR A 518 -23.97 25.10 24.74
CA TYR A 518 -23.74 26.47 24.30
C TYR A 518 -22.54 26.56 23.33
N PRO A 519 -22.50 27.58 22.47
CA PRO A 519 -21.37 27.84 21.58
C PRO A 519 -20.11 28.26 22.34
N ILE A 520 -18.96 27.74 21.94
CA ILE A 520 -17.66 27.98 22.57
C ILE A 520 -16.54 28.01 21.53
N SER A 521 -15.40 28.60 21.85
CA SER A 521 -14.22 28.53 20.97
C SER A 521 -13.51 27.18 21.10
N TYR A 522 -12.79 26.80 20.04
CA TYR A 522 -12.14 25.49 19.93
C TYR A 522 -11.28 25.15 21.15
N SER A 523 -10.50 26.12 21.62
CA SER A 523 -9.57 25.95 22.76
C SER A 523 -10.22 25.53 24.08
N TYR A 524 -11.52 25.78 24.25
CA TYR A 524 -12.25 25.44 25.48
C TYR A 524 -13.30 24.33 25.25
N ALA A 525 -13.46 23.84 24.02
CA ALA A 525 -14.48 22.85 23.64
C ALA A 525 -14.41 21.58 24.50
N ALA A 526 -13.20 21.10 24.79
CA ALA A 526 -12.97 19.92 25.64
C ALA A 526 -13.59 20.02 27.04
N GLN A 527 -13.70 21.23 27.60
CA GLN A 527 -14.25 21.46 28.95
C GLN A 527 -15.77 21.67 28.94
N ALA A 528 -16.37 21.88 27.76
CA ALA A 528 -17.79 22.21 27.62
C ALA A 528 -18.68 21.02 27.29
N CYS A 529 -18.10 19.86 26.95
CA CYS A 529 -18.86 18.65 26.69
C CYS A 529 -19.59 18.16 27.96
N PRO A 530 -20.87 17.77 27.86
CA PRO A 530 -21.63 17.28 29.01
C PRO A 530 -21.08 15.92 29.46
N SER A 531 -20.84 15.73 30.76
CA SER A 531 -20.44 14.43 31.29
C SER A 531 -21.50 13.35 30.98
N PRO A 532 -21.13 12.14 30.51
CA PRO A 532 -19.77 11.60 30.41
C PRO A 532 -19.09 11.81 29.03
N TYR A 533 -19.69 12.58 28.12
CA TYR A 533 -19.18 12.78 26.76
C TYR A 533 -17.89 13.60 26.74
N LEU A 534 -17.04 13.32 25.75
CA LEU A 534 -15.75 13.97 25.53
C LEU A 534 -15.70 14.62 24.16
N PHE A 535 -15.02 15.75 24.04
CA PHE A 535 -14.79 16.40 22.74
C PHE A 535 -13.98 15.48 21.83
N SER A 536 -14.49 15.21 20.63
CA SER A 536 -13.93 14.19 19.73
C SER A 536 -14.17 14.56 18.27
N ALA A 537 -13.44 13.89 17.37
CA ALA A 537 -13.72 13.84 15.94
C ALA A 537 -14.09 12.41 15.51
N PRO A 538 -14.92 12.23 14.47
CA PRO A 538 -15.15 10.94 13.85
C PRO A 538 -13.85 10.33 13.32
N ARG A 539 -13.69 9.01 13.50
CA ARG A 539 -12.52 8.26 13.06
C ARG A 539 -12.76 7.35 11.85
N THR A 540 -14.03 7.19 11.46
CA THR A 540 -14.45 6.44 10.27
C THR A 540 -15.55 7.20 9.54
N ALA A 541 -15.78 6.84 8.28
CA ALA A 541 -16.90 7.37 7.50
C ALA A 541 -18.26 7.15 8.17
N LEU A 542 -18.45 5.96 8.77
CA LEU A 542 -19.68 5.62 9.47
C LEU A 542 -19.83 6.42 10.77
N GLU A 543 -18.75 6.61 11.55
CA GLU A 543 -18.79 7.53 12.71
C GLU A 543 -19.20 8.96 12.27
N ASN A 544 -18.72 9.45 11.12
CA ASN A 544 -19.05 10.78 10.61
C ASN A 544 -20.53 10.88 10.18
N ALA A 545 -21.08 9.81 9.62
CA ALA A 545 -22.50 9.72 9.27
C ALA A 545 -23.40 9.75 10.52
N TYR A 546 -23.02 9.01 11.58
CA TYR A 546 -23.73 9.06 12.87
C TYR A 546 -23.67 10.44 13.53
N LEU A 547 -22.51 11.11 13.51
CA LEU A 547 -22.41 12.49 13.98
C LEU A 547 -23.32 13.42 13.17
N SER A 548 -23.31 13.33 11.84
CA SER A 548 -24.15 14.15 10.96
C SER A 548 -25.65 13.94 11.24
N GLN A 549 -26.07 12.71 11.52
CA GLN A 549 -27.42 12.39 11.95
C GLN A 549 -27.75 13.01 13.31
N ALA A 550 -26.86 12.89 14.30
CA ALA A 550 -27.04 13.48 15.63
C ALA A 550 -27.17 15.01 15.56
N VAL A 551 -26.35 15.65 14.73
CA VAL A 551 -26.44 17.09 14.45
C VAL A 551 -27.81 17.45 13.90
N THR A 552 -28.27 16.75 12.86
CA THR A 552 -29.57 16.99 12.23
C THR A 552 -30.72 16.87 13.24
N ASN A 553 -30.66 15.86 14.12
CA ASN A 553 -31.67 15.62 15.15
C ASN A 553 -31.67 16.71 16.24
N LEU A 554 -30.52 17.29 16.55
CA LEU A 554 -30.37 18.32 17.58
C LEU A 554 -30.61 19.75 17.05
N SER A 555 -30.53 19.97 15.74
CA SER A 555 -30.76 21.27 15.08
C SER A 555 -32.04 21.98 15.49
N PRO A 556 -33.22 21.34 15.61
CA PRO A 556 -34.42 22.05 16.05
C PRO A 556 -34.32 22.65 17.46
N ALA A 557 -33.45 22.11 18.31
CA ALA A 557 -33.24 22.53 19.69
C ALA A 557 -32.00 23.43 19.87
N ARG A 558 -31.33 23.81 18.77
CA ARG A 558 -30.09 24.57 18.77
C ARG A 558 -30.19 25.73 17.79
N ASP A 559 -29.81 26.92 18.25
CA ASP A 559 -29.67 28.09 17.38
C ASP A 559 -28.31 27.99 16.65
N PHE A 560 -28.25 27.12 15.64
CA PHE A 560 -27.16 27.12 14.67
C PHE A 560 -27.43 28.29 13.73
N GLY A 561 -26.69 29.39 13.88
CA GLY A 561 -26.93 30.63 13.15
C GLY A 561 -27.31 30.42 11.68
N THR A 562 -28.28 31.19 11.20
CA THR A 562 -29.08 30.90 10.00
C THR A 562 -28.29 30.77 8.69
N ASP A 563 -27.05 31.26 8.65
CA ASP A 563 -26.33 31.48 7.40
C ASP A 563 -25.26 30.41 7.11
N ASP A 564 -24.70 29.74 8.14
CA ASP A 564 -23.60 28.77 8.00
C ASP A 564 -23.43 27.88 9.26
N PRO A 565 -24.30 26.88 9.47
CA PRO A 565 -24.32 26.06 10.68
C PRO A 565 -23.12 25.09 10.74
N LYS A 566 -22.10 25.49 11.51
CA LYS A 566 -20.85 24.74 11.73
C LYS A 566 -20.71 24.23 13.16
N ILE A 567 -20.03 23.10 13.29
CA ILE A 567 -19.80 22.43 14.58
C ILE A 567 -18.33 22.06 14.69
N TRP A 568 -17.73 22.32 15.85
CA TRP A 568 -16.35 21.93 16.14
C TRP A 568 -16.19 20.41 16.17
N LEU A 569 -15.14 19.95 15.50
CA LEU A 569 -14.59 18.61 15.63
C LEU A 569 -13.28 18.71 16.38
N ASP A 570 -12.91 17.73 17.21
CA ASP A 570 -11.59 17.73 17.86
C ASP A 570 -10.47 17.42 16.86
N PHE A 571 -10.22 18.34 15.93
CA PHE A 571 -9.23 18.17 14.88
C PHE A 571 -8.67 19.52 14.42
N ASN A 572 -7.35 19.68 14.52
CA ASN A 572 -6.70 20.94 14.20
C ASN A 572 -5.28 20.74 13.65
N SER A 573 -4.78 21.76 12.97
CA SER A 573 -3.39 21.89 12.50
C SER A 573 -2.73 23.13 13.11
N LEU A 574 -3.01 23.46 14.39
CA LEU A 574 -2.48 24.66 15.04
C LEU A 574 -0.96 24.60 15.20
N ASN A 575 -0.42 23.46 15.62
CA ASN A 575 1.00 23.28 15.93
C ASN A 575 1.91 23.34 14.68
N THR A 576 1.66 22.48 13.71
CA THR A 576 2.43 22.39 12.46
C THR A 576 1.47 22.42 11.28
N LYS A 577 1.72 23.30 10.30
CA LYS A 577 0.88 23.47 9.10
C LYS A 577 0.74 22.12 8.37
N ASN A 578 -0.49 21.81 7.95
CA ASN A 578 -0.90 20.57 7.28
C ASN A 578 -0.74 19.28 8.11
N CYS A 579 -0.28 19.37 9.37
CA CYS A 579 -0.30 18.25 10.31
C CYS A 579 -1.55 18.33 11.17
N TRP A 580 -2.57 17.56 10.81
CA TRP A 580 -3.85 17.55 11.49
C TRP A 580 -3.89 16.50 12.60
N THR A 581 -4.35 16.89 13.78
CA THR A 581 -4.25 16.09 15.02
C THR A 581 -5.46 16.29 15.93
N THR A 582 -5.76 15.27 16.72
CA THR A 582 -6.79 15.28 17.79
C THR A 582 -6.12 15.50 19.16
N GLY A 583 -6.88 15.86 20.19
CA GLY A 583 -6.34 16.09 21.54
C GLY A 583 -6.25 17.57 21.94
N GLY A 584 -7.02 18.44 21.27
CA GLY A 584 -7.13 19.86 21.60
C GLY A 584 -6.00 20.74 21.07
N PRO A 585 -5.95 22.02 21.50
CA PRO A 585 -5.17 23.06 20.82
C PRO A 585 -3.65 23.01 21.07
N ASN A 586 -3.20 22.27 22.09
CA ASN A 586 -1.79 22.23 22.51
C ASN A 586 -1.11 20.91 22.10
N ILE A 587 -1.76 20.08 21.29
CA ILE A 587 -1.18 18.83 20.83
C ILE A 587 -0.04 19.09 19.85
N THR A 588 0.98 18.23 19.89
CA THR A 588 2.15 18.34 19.00
C THR A 588 2.00 17.40 17.81
N CYS A 589 2.43 17.85 16.64
CA CYS A 589 2.44 17.02 15.44
C CYS A 589 3.35 15.78 15.62
N PRO A 590 2.83 14.55 15.41
CA PRO A 590 3.58 13.31 15.63
C PRO A 590 4.87 13.18 14.80
N TYR A 591 4.91 13.81 13.61
CA TYR A 591 6.01 13.75 12.66
C TYR A 591 6.74 15.09 12.47
N SER A 592 6.57 16.05 13.38
CA SER A 592 7.24 17.36 13.33
C SER A 592 8.78 17.28 13.26
N ASN A 593 9.38 16.21 13.78
CA ASN A 593 10.82 15.99 13.70
C ASN A 593 11.27 15.51 12.30
N GLU A 594 10.40 14.86 11.52
CA GLU A 594 10.73 14.33 10.19
C GLU A 594 10.63 15.39 9.08
N GLN A 595 9.69 16.34 9.19
CA GLN A 595 9.61 17.49 8.27
C GLN A 595 10.84 18.41 8.33
N ALA A 596 11.54 18.45 9.47
CA ALA A 596 12.84 19.13 9.57
C ALA A 596 13.93 18.40 8.77
N ASP A 597 13.90 17.07 8.71
CA ASP A 597 14.86 16.26 7.96
C ASP A 597 14.55 16.23 6.45
N ASN A 598 13.28 16.19 6.04
CA ASN A 598 12.89 16.22 4.62
C ASN A 598 13.16 17.57 3.93
N ASN A 599 12.92 18.71 4.61
CA ASN A 599 13.34 20.03 4.11
C ASN A 599 14.87 20.15 3.95
N THR A 600 15.62 19.32 4.68
CA THR A 600 17.07 19.24 4.56
C THR A 600 17.47 18.35 3.39
N ARG A 601 16.74 17.24 3.12
CA ARG A 601 17.00 16.33 1.99
C ARG A 601 16.68 16.93 0.62
N GLU A 602 15.60 17.68 0.45
CA GLU A 602 15.33 18.38 -0.83
C GLU A 602 16.41 19.42 -1.21
N LYS A 603 17.22 19.86 -0.24
CA LYS A 603 18.34 20.79 -0.49
C LYS A 603 19.69 20.12 -0.65
N VAL A 604 19.79 18.79 -0.51
CA VAL A 604 21.05 18.08 -0.74
C VAL A 604 20.92 17.20 -1.98
N VAL A 605 21.05 17.84 -3.14
CA VAL A 605 21.51 17.15 -4.34
C VAL A 605 22.93 16.63 -4.01
N ILE A 606 23.07 15.33 -3.71
CA ILE A 606 24.37 14.70 -3.35
C ILE A 606 25.25 14.47 -4.59
N VAL A 607 24.70 14.60 -5.80
CA VAL A 607 25.41 14.33 -7.06
C VAL A 607 26.49 15.39 -7.44
N PRO A 608 26.31 16.72 -7.23
CA PRO A 608 27.32 17.72 -7.56
C PRO A 608 28.50 17.72 -6.58
N LEU A 609 28.31 17.24 -5.33
CA LEU A 609 29.35 17.28 -4.31
C LEU A 609 30.43 16.22 -4.56
N VAL A 610 30.03 15.03 -5.03
CA VAL A 610 30.98 13.97 -5.41
C VAL A 610 31.73 14.37 -6.69
N ALA A 611 31.05 14.93 -7.68
CA ALA A 611 31.70 15.40 -8.91
C ALA A 611 32.71 16.53 -8.66
N THR A 612 32.38 17.49 -7.79
CA THR A 612 33.31 18.59 -7.41
C THR A 612 34.52 18.07 -6.62
N ILE A 613 34.34 17.12 -5.71
CA ILE A 613 35.45 16.48 -4.99
C ILE A 613 36.36 15.71 -5.96
N ILE A 614 35.81 14.96 -6.92
CA ILE A 614 36.59 14.24 -7.94
C ILE A 614 37.38 15.22 -8.81
N VAL A 615 36.76 16.31 -9.27
CA VAL A 615 37.45 17.35 -10.06
C VAL A 615 38.55 18.04 -9.24
N LEU A 616 38.30 18.33 -7.96
CA LEU A 616 39.31 18.89 -7.05
C LEU A 616 40.49 17.93 -6.82
N LEU A 617 40.23 16.63 -6.65
CA LEU A 617 41.26 15.61 -6.51
C LEU A 617 42.08 15.47 -7.79
N ILE A 618 41.44 15.45 -8.96
CA ILE A 618 42.13 15.42 -10.25
C ILE A 618 42.99 16.68 -10.43
N PHE A 619 42.46 17.85 -10.09
CA PHE A 619 43.20 19.12 -10.15
C PHE A 619 44.41 19.13 -9.21
N PHE A 620 44.24 18.64 -7.98
CA PHE A 620 45.33 18.51 -7.01
C PHE A 620 46.41 17.54 -7.49
N LEU A 621 46.03 16.38 -8.05
CA LEU A 621 46.97 15.43 -8.63
C LEU A 621 47.75 16.02 -9.80
N VAL A 622 47.09 16.79 -10.68
CA VAL A 622 47.76 17.50 -11.79
C VAL A 622 48.76 18.54 -11.26
N LEU A 623 48.42 19.27 -10.20
CA LEU A 623 49.34 20.20 -9.54
C LEU A 623 50.53 19.48 -8.91
N CYS A 624 50.31 18.35 -8.22
CA CYS A 624 51.39 17.55 -7.65
C CYS A 624 52.35 17.02 -8.72
N VAL A 625 51.83 16.55 -9.86
CA VAL A 625 52.64 16.08 -11.00
C VAL A 625 53.43 17.23 -11.63
N ASN A 626 52.82 18.41 -11.82
CA ASN A 626 53.51 19.57 -12.39
C ASN A 626 54.53 20.21 -11.44
N CYS A 627 54.25 20.23 -10.13
CA CYS A 627 55.23 20.65 -9.12
C CYS A 627 56.37 19.62 -8.96
N GLY A 628 56.07 18.32 -9.06
CA GLY A 628 57.07 17.25 -9.08
C GLY A 628 58.01 17.34 -10.29
N LYS A 629 57.48 17.64 -11.48
CA LYS A 629 58.29 17.91 -12.69
C LYS A 629 59.18 19.16 -12.55
N ARG A 630 58.73 20.20 -11.84
CA ARG A 630 59.54 21.40 -11.55
C ARG A 630 60.62 21.17 -10.48
N PHE A 631 60.46 20.21 -9.57
CA PHE A 631 61.43 19.93 -8.51
C PHE A 631 62.52 18.93 -8.94
N LEU A 632 62.22 18.00 -9.85
CA LEU A 632 63.19 17.04 -10.40
C LEU A 632 64.00 17.57 -11.61
N GLY A 633 63.55 18.62 -12.28
CA GLY A 633 64.27 19.26 -13.40
C GLY A 633 65.33 20.30 -12.99
N ARG A 634 65.60 20.48 -11.69
CA ARG A 634 66.43 21.59 -11.18
C ARG A 634 67.73 21.13 -10.48
N LYS A 635 68.26 19.98 -10.88
CA LYS A 635 69.53 19.46 -10.34
C LYS A 635 70.42 18.78 -11.39
N SER A 636 70.62 19.42 -12.54
CA SER A 636 71.80 19.17 -13.39
C SER A 636 71.89 20.25 -14.46
N GLU A 637 72.73 21.26 -14.21
CA GLU A 637 73.62 21.94 -15.17
C GLU A 637 73.87 23.39 -14.75
N GLY A 638 75.11 23.68 -14.36
CA GLY A 638 75.47 25.03 -13.94
C GLY A 638 76.92 25.25 -13.53
N ARG A 639 77.91 24.63 -14.19
CA ARG A 639 79.26 25.21 -14.22
C ARG A 639 79.96 24.94 -15.56
N ARG A 640 79.98 25.98 -16.39
CA ARG A 640 80.57 25.99 -17.73
C ARG A 640 81.92 26.71 -17.70
N ARG A 641 82.84 26.20 -18.52
CA ARG A 641 84.00 26.84 -19.21
C ARG A 641 85.40 26.75 -18.58
N ARG A 642 86.29 25.99 -19.26
CA ARG A 642 87.39 26.44 -20.17
C ARG A 642 88.29 25.19 -20.46
N ARG A 643 88.57 24.72 -21.70
CA ARG A 643 89.42 25.23 -22.80
C ARG A 643 89.22 24.29 -24.02
N VAL A 644 89.03 24.78 -25.26
CA VAL A 644 89.99 24.79 -26.42
C VAL A 644 90.49 23.37 -26.78
N ARG A 645 90.24 22.77 -27.96
CA ARG A 645 90.90 23.04 -29.27
C ARG A 645 90.35 22.13 -30.40
N GLU A 646 90.40 22.61 -31.66
CA GLU A 646 90.45 21.92 -32.98
C GLU A 646 89.40 20.85 -33.35
N GLY A 647 88.62 21.09 -34.41
CA GLY A 647 88.79 20.43 -35.71
C GLY A 647 87.68 19.38 -35.87
N THR A 648 87.00 19.13 -36.97
CA THR A 648 87.26 19.26 -38.40
C THR A 648 85.92 19.20 -39.12
N VAL A 649 85.86 19.87 -40.27
CA VAL A 649 84.90 19.68 -41.37
C VAL A 649 84.87 18.18 -41.76
N TYR A 650 83.69 17.61 -41.99
CA TYR A 650 83.35 17.00 -43.28
C TYR A 650 81.89 16.54 -43.35
N GLU A 651 81.31 16.96 -44.45
CA GLU A 651 80.03 16.65 -45.08
C GLU A 651 80.07 15.24 -45.68
N GLY A 652 78.92 14.56 -45.75
CA GLY A 652 78.84 13.26 -46.44
C GLY A 652 77.52 12.52 -46.28
N VAL A 653 76.56 12.88 -47.13
CA VAL A 653 75.44 12.03 -47.60
C VAL A 653 76.00 10.70 -48.18
N PRO A 654 75.27 9.57 -48.29
CA PRO A 654 74.20 8.99 -47.48
C PRO A 654 74.53 7.54 -47.02
N ALA A 655 73.68 7.00 -46.13
CA ALA A 655 73.01 5.72 -46.34
C ALA A 655 71.56 5.86 -45.85
#